data_AF-A0A7G8DS79-F1
#
_entry.id   AF-A0A7G8DS79-F1
#
_cell.length_a   1.000
_cell.length_b   1.000
_cell.length_c   1.000
_cell.angle_alpha   90.00
_cell.angle_beta   90.00
_cell.angle_gamma   90.00
#
_symmetry.space_group_name_H-M   'P 1'
#
loop_
_entity.id
_entity.type
_entity.pdbx_description
1 polymer ?
#
loop_
_entity_poly.entity_id
_entity_poly.type
_entity_poly.pdbx_seq_one_letter_code
_entity_poly.pdbx_strand_id
1 'polypeptide(L)'
;MKQDLFSHHGEAARRRQAPLADRLRPRNLDEFVGQGAILAEGRLLRRAISADRVGNLILHGPPGVGKTTLARIIANHTRAHFSSLNAVLAGVKDLRSEVTDAGQRLERHGLRTILFIDEVHRFNSSQQDALLPWVENGTLTLIGATTENPFFEVNKALVSRSRLFRLQHLEPEDLSRLLQTALHDKERGYGDRHVEISAEASAHLVNVAGGDARSLLNALELAVESTPESHQGVINIDLGIAEESIQQRAVLYDKQGDAHFDTISAFIKSLRGSDADAALFWLARMIEAGENPRFIFRRMLISAGEDVGLADPQAVVVVEACAAAFERIGLPEGLYPLAQAALYLACTEKSNSTSGMFEALRQVREAQRQEVPPHLRDANRDGDAFGDGKGYRYPHAFREHWVAQQYLPSALQGEAFWSPSRQGWEGQRRERMLERRAAQLAASAEAVDEHPLLVSSGPEQPQLERWLQRQLSVDGERLQALRQRLWSDLSWQRTDRVLILGGRSLLWSLDPLGAVAEGGLTILCASSTEQLRLEAQLQLLDPLNQPVILADAAELERLSLDYQFEVVGGRLNQEDLKAPDLETFWARVSSRSTSGAQLRLLLSEPQLGPAGGLLELLVKERKASKPSSSLQTLAALESIWLSQAEQRQLLLNHLERCGWVMNQSSWQESLKLSIEPSLIERWLGEDRPYRRALEETGEASDSALSELRRELLKQRGKHLPQSLRHWRIEGRLA
;
A
#
# COMPACT_ATOMS: atom_id res chain seq x y z
N MET A 1 48.25 48.22 -23.71
CA MET A 1 49.54 47.61 -24.06
C MET A 1 49.32 46.70 -25.27
N LYS A 2 50.14 46.90 -26.32
CA LYS A 2 50.25 46.17 -27.60
C LYS A 2 49.22 45.04 -27.85
N GLN A 3 48.16 45.33 -28.62
CA GLN A 3 47.47 44.30 -29.39
C GLN A 3 48.46 43.81 -30.45
N ASP A 4 48.93 42.57 -30.29
CA ASP A 4 49.98 41.99 -31.09
C ASP A 4 49.41 41.55 -32.45
N LEU A 5 50.06 41.92 -33.56
CA LEU A 5 49.59 41.57 -34.91
C LEU A 5 49.49 40.03 -35.09
N PHE A 6 50.30 39.29 -34.31
CA PHE A 6 50.33 37.83 -34.24
C PHE A 6 49.17 37.22 -33.43
N SER A 7 48.61 37.94 -32.43
CA SER A 7 47.44 37.45 -31.69
C SER A 7 46.17 37.50 -32.55
N HIS A 8 46.05 38.52 -33.42
CA HIS A 8 44.93 38.62 -34.36
C HIS A 8 44.96 37.53 -35.45
N HIS A 9 46.14 37.18 -35.98
CA HIS A 9 46.27 36.09 -36.95
C HIS A 9 46.03 34.71 -36.30
N GLY A 10 46.52 34.49 -35.07
CA GLY A 10 46.26 33.28 -34.31
C GLY A 10 44.78 33.08 -33.96
N GLU A 11 44.07 34.16 -33.61
CA GLU A 11 42.61 34.12 -33.37
C GLU A 11 41.80 33.87 -34.64
N ALA A 12 42.17 34.49 -35.77
CA ALA A 12 41.50 34.26 -37.04
C ALA A 12 41.71 32.82 -37.55
N ALA A 13 42.92 32.26 -37.39
CA ALA A 13 43.21 30.87 -37.71
C ALA A 13 42.45 29.89 -36.80
N ARG A 14 42.41 30.14 -35.47
CA ARG A 14 41.61 29.32 -34.53
C ARG A 14 40.12 29.35 -34.85
N ARG A 15 39.58 30.49 -35.28
CA ARG A 15 38.17 30.60 -35.69
C ARG A 15 37.86 29.79 -36.95
N ARG A 16 38.79 29.75 -37.91
CA ARG A 16 38.65 28.93 -39.13
C ARG A 16 38.78 27.43 -38.85
N GLN A 17 39.56 27.04 -37.85
CA GLN A 17 39.76 25.64 -37.45
C GLN A 17 38.78 25.15 -36.37
N ALA A 18 37.86 26.02 -35.90
CA ALA A 18 36.89 25.63 -34.90
C ALA A 18 35.81 24.71 -35.52
N PRO A 19 35.23 23.78 -34.73
CA PRO A 19 34.12 22.95 -35.19
C PRO A 19 32.97 23.78 -35.75
N LEU A 20 32.26 23.25 -36.74
CA LEU A 20 31.17 23.93 -37.44
C LEU A 20 30.09 24.41 -36.46
N ALA A 21 29.76 23.59 -35.45
CA ALA A 21 28.80 23.93 -34.41
C ALA A 21 29.19 25.17 -33.59
N ASP A 22 30.50 25.43 -33.42
CA ASP A 22 31.00 26.63 -32.75
C ASP A 22 31.10 27.83 -33.71
N ARG A 23 31.46 27.59 -34.98
CA ARG A 23 31.49 28.64 -36.03
C ARG A 23 30.11 29.24 -36.29
N LEU A 24 29.09 28.39 -36.43
CA LEU A 24 27.71 28.78 -36.72
C LEU A 24 26.90 29.20 -35.49
N ARG A 25 27.52 29.32 -34.32
CA ARG A 25 26.82 29.69 -33.10
C ARG A 25 26.09 31.05 -33.28
N PRO A 26 24.76 31.11 -33.10
CA PRO A 26 23.98 32.33 -33.27
C PRO A 26 24.52 33.53 -32.47
N ARG A 27 24.58 34.70 -33.10
CA ARG A 27 25.11 35.94 -32.48
C ARG A 27 24.03 36.76 -31.77
N ASN A 28 22.79 36.68 -32.23
CA ASN A 28 21.64 37.42 -31.73
C ASN A 28 20.39 36.50 -31.68
N LEU A 29 19.27 37.03 -31.18
CA LEU A 29 18.01 36.28 -31.06
C LEU A 29 17.33 35.99 -32.40
N ASP A 30 17.68 36.72 -33.47
CA ASP A 30 17.09 36.53 -34.81
C ASP A 30 17.76 35.37 -35.57
N GLU A 31 19.03 35.10 -35.28
CA GLU A 31 19.77 33.93 -35.76
C GLU A 31 19.44 32.65 -34.96
N PHE A 32 18.73 32.75 -33.84
CA PHE A 32 18.44 31.60 -32.98
C PHE A 32 17.27 30.77 -33.56
N VAL A 33 17.58 29.55 -33.99
CA VAL A 33 16.60 28.64 -34.59
C VAL A 33 15.84 27.86 -33.50
N GLY A 34 14.52 27.79 -33.64
CA GLY A 34 13.62 27.06 -32.74
C GLY A 34 13.21 27.84 -31.48
N GLN A 35 12.58 27.14 -30.53
CA GLN A 35 12.13 27.67 -29.22
C GLN A 35 11.11 28.82 -29.29
N GLY A 36 10.25 28.85 -30.32
CA GLY A 36 9.24 29.90 -30.51
C GLY A 36 8.31 30.12 -29.31
N ALA A 37 8.03 29.07 -28.52
CA ALA A 37 7.22 29.16 -27.31
C ALA A 37 7.76 30.15 -26.26
N ILE A 38 9.09 30.31 -26.18
CA ILE A 38 9.76 31.18 -25.21
C ILE A 38 10.48 32.37 -25.86
N LEU A 39 10.88 32.28 -27.13
CA LEU A 39 11.67 33.28 -27.84
C LEU A 39 10.96 33.98 -29.01
N ALA A 40 9.69 33.67 -29.31
CA ALA A 40 8.95 34.45 -30.31
C ALA A 40 8.72 35.91 -29.87
N GLU A 41 8.44 36.78 -30.83
CA GLU A 41 8.14 38.18 -30.55
C GLU A 41 6.98 38.31 -29.54
N GLY A 42 7.13 39.20 -28.56
CA GLY A 42 6.17 39.39 -27.47
C GLY A 42 6.28 38.39 -26.29
N ARG A 43 7.05 37.30 -26.40
CA ARG A 43 7.25 36.33 -25.31
C ARG A 43 8.08 36.91 -24.16
N LEU A 44 7.85 36.39 -22.95
CA LEU A 44 8.43 36.92 -21.71
C LEU A 44 9.97 36.96 -21.74
N LEU A 45 10.61 35.86 -22.14
CA LEU A 45 12.08 35.78 -22.14
C LEU A 45 12.67 36.74 -23.16
N ARG A 46 12.17 36.76 -24.41
CA ARG A 46 12.60 37.73 -25.43
C ARG A 46 12.45 39.18 -24.97
N ARG A 47 11.30 39.55 -24.39
CA ARG A 47 11.06 40.89 -23.83
C ARG A 47 12.02 41.22 -22.68
N ALA A 48 12.30 40.25 -21.80
CA ALA A 48 13.21 40.45 -20.68
C ALA A 48 14.66 40.64 -21.12
N ILE A 49 15.08 39.93 -22.18
CA ILE A 49 16.41 40.09 -22.81
C ILE A 49 16.50 41.47 -23.46
N SER A 50 15.52 41.85 -24.29
CA SER A 50 15.49 43.15 -24.96
C SER A 50 15.47 44.33 -23.97
N ALA A 51 14.85 44.15 -22.81
CA ALA A 51 14.77 45.17 -21.75
C ALA A 51 15.95 45.16 -20.77
N ASP A 52 16.93 44.26 -20.91
CA ASP A 52 18.05 44.05 -19.98
C ASP A 52 17.58 43.79 -18.52
N ARG A 53 16.54 42.95 -18.37
CA ARG A 53 15.86 42.63 -17.09
C ARG A 53 15.60 41.14 -16.88
N VAL A 54 16.52 40.30 -17.35
CA VAL A 54 16.35 38.83 -17.33
C VAL A 54 16.29 38.28 -15.89
N GLY A 55 17.13 38.80 -14.99
CA GLY A 55 17.26 38.30 -13.62
C GLY A 55 17.89 36.91 -13.57
N ASN A 56 17.83 36.25 -12.40
CA ASN A 56 18.34 34.90 -12.25
C ASN A 56 17.47 33.90 -13.03
N LEU A 57 18.12 33.02 -13.78
CA LEU A 57 17.43 32.08 -14.64
C LEU A 57 18.13 30.72 -14.68
N ILE A 58 17.35 29.67 -14.88
CA ILE A 58 17.83 28.31 -15.12
C ILE A 58 17.21 27.83 -16.43
N LEU A 59 18.08 27.55 -17.41
CA LEU A 59 17.74 26.93 -18.68
C LEU A 59 17.85 25.42 -18.52
N HIS A 60 16.76 24.70 -18.75
CA HIS A 60 16.78 23.24 -18.76
C HIS A 60 16.22 22.69 -20.06
N GLY A 61 16.76 21.57 -20.52
CA GLY A 61 16.36 20.95 -21.77
C GLY A 61 17.43 20.03 -22.33
N PRO A 62 17.12 19.27 -23.37
CA PRO A 62 18.01 18.22 -23.90
C PRO A 62 19.33 18.80 -24.45
N PRO A 63 20.37 17.99 -24.67
CA PRO A 63 21.60 18.46 -25.29
C PRO A 63 21.33 19.05 -26.68
N GLY A 64 22.17 19.98 -27.12
CA GLY A 64 22.08 20.50 -28.49
C GLY A 64 21.04 21.59 -28.78
N VAL A 65 20.08 21.83 -27.87
CA VAL A 65 18.99 22.81 -28.10
C VAL A 65 19.38 24.29 -27.93
N GLY A 66 20.66 24.59 -27.69
CA GLY A 66 21.17 25.96 -27.65
C GLY A 66 21.17 26.66 -26.28
N LYS A 67 21.17 25.93 -25.15
CA LYS A 67 21.26 26.51 -23.78
C LYS A 67 22.47 27.46 -23.61
N THR A 68 23.67 26.96 -23.88
CA THR A 68 24.92 27.73 -23.80
C THR A 68 24.94 28.90 -24.78
N THR A 69 24.37 28.71 -25.98
CA THR A 69 24.22 29.75 -26.99
C THR A 69 23.31 30.87 -26.49
N LEU A 70 22.15 30.52 -25.92
CA LEU A 70 21.19 31.49 -25.41
C LEU A 70 21.77 32.29 -24.25
N ALA A 71 22.48 31.65 -23.31
CA ALA A 71 23.18 32.34 -22.23
C ALA A 71 24.18 33.38 -22.76
N ARG A 72 24.89 33.06 -23.84
CA ARG A 72 25.84 33.98 -24.49
C ARG A 72 25.15 35.13 -25.21
N ILE A 73 24.03 34.88 -25.86
CA ILE A 73 23.22 35.94 -26.50
C ILE A 73 22.67 36.90 -25.43
N ILE A 74 22.17 36.36 -24.32
CA ILE A 74 21.72 37.16 -23.17
C ILE A 74 22.87 38.07 -22.72
N ALA A 75 24.04 37.49 -22.48
CA ALA A 75 25.23 38.23 -22.06
C ALA A 75 25.62 39.35 -23.05
N ASN A 76 25.65 39.07 -24.35
CA ASN A 76 25.99 40.05 -25.38
C ASN A 76 24.96 41.18 -25.51
N HIS A 77 23.69 40.91 -25.17
CA HIS A 77 22.63 41.91 -25.19
C HIS A 77 22.57 42.74 -23.90
N THR A 78 23.10 42.21 -22.78
CA THR A 78 23.13 42.89 -21.48
C THR A 78 24.37 43.78 -21.32
N ARG A 79 24.27 44.85 -20.52
CA ARG A 79 25.44 45.67 -20.13
C ARG A 79 26.16 45.09 -18.90
N ALA A 80 26.45 43.79 -18.92
CA ALA A 80 27.06 43.08 -17.80
C ALA A 80 28.34 42.35 -18.24
N HIS A 81 29.28 42.19 -17.30
CA HIS A 81 30.41 41.30 -17.50
C HIS A 81 29.94 39.84 -17.50
N PHE A 82 30.40 39.05 -18.47
CA PHE A 82 30.06 37.63 -18.55
C PHE A 82 31.22 36.78 -18.07
N SER A 83 30.97 35.94 -17.06
CA SER A 83 31.87 34.87 -16.66
C SER A 83 31.17 33.52 -16.78
N SER A 84 31.92 32.49 -17.20
CA SER A 84 31.43 31.14 -17.39
C SER A 84 32.24 30.13 -16.58
N LEU A 85 31.54 29.31 -15.80
CA LEU A 85 32.10 28.17 -15.09
C LEU A 85 31.46 26.88 -15.61
N ASN A 86 32.28 25.84 -15.78
CA ASN A 86 31.78 24.49 -16.04
C ASN A 86 31.74 23.73 -14.70
N ALA A 87 30.55 23.31 -14.27
CA ALA A 87 30.37 22.67 -12.98
C ALA A 87 31.11 21.33 -12.81
N VAL A 88 31.53 20.69 -13.91
CA VAL A 88 32.32 19.46 -13.89
C VAL A 88 33.78 19.72 -13.49
N LEU A 89 34.34 20.86 -13.92
CA LEU A 89 35.75 21.20 -13.71
C LEU A 89 35.96 22.18 -12.56
N ALA A 90 34.94 22.95 -12.20
CA ALA A 90 35.04 24.02 -11.21
C ALA A 90 34.83 23.51 -9.78
N GLY A 91 35.77 23.84 -8.89
CA GLY A 91 35.64 23.63 -7.45
C GLY A 91 35.03 24.84 -6.72
N VAL A 92 34.83 24.69 -5.40
CA VAL A 92 34.38 25.80 -4.52
C VAL A 92 35.35 27.00 -4.57
N LYS A 93 36.64 26.75 -4.81
CA LYS A 93 37.67 27.79 -4.89
C LYS A 93 37.48 28.69 -6.10
N ASP A 94 37.21 28.12 -7.28
CA ASP A 94 37.01 28.87 -8.52
C ASP A 94 35.75 29.73 -8.42
N LEU A 95 34.70 29.18 -7.80
CA LEU A 95 33.47 29.91 -7.52
C LEU A 95 33.71 31.13 -6.62
N ARG A 96 34.46 30.97 -5.52
CA ARG A 96 34.79 32.08 -4.61
C ARG A 96 35.66 33.15 -5.28
N SER A 97 36.57 32.75 -6.15
CA SER A 97 37.37 33.69 -6.95
C SER A 97 36.47 34.53 -7.83
N GLU A 98 35.56 33.91 -8.58
CA GLU A 98 34.68 34.63 -9.50
C GLU A 98 33.71 35.57 -8.77
N VAL A 99 33.18 35.15 -7.62
CA VAL A 99 32.35 35.99 -6.75
C VAL A 99 33.14 37.22 -6.27
N THR A 100 34.39 37.03 -5.87
CA THR A 100 35.26 38.13 -5.39
C THR A 100 35.52 39.14 -6.51
N ASP A 101 35.83 38.65 -7.72
CA ASP A 101 36.07 39.52 -8.87
C ASP A 101 34.79 40.25 -9.30
N ALA A 102 33.64 39.58 -9.25
CA ALA A 102 32.34 40.20 -9.51
C ALA A 102 32.01 41.33 -8.52
N GLY A 103 32.28 41.12 -7.22
CA GLY A 103 32.13 42.15 -6.19
C GLY A 103 33.01 43.38 -6.48
N GLN A 104 34.28 43.17 -6.82
CA GLN A 104 35.19 44.27 -7.17
C GLN A 104 34.73 45.04 -8.42
N ARG A 105 34.22 44.35 -9.45
CA ARG A 105 33.68 44.99 -10.66
C ARG A 105 32.46 45.85 -10.33
N LEU A 106 31.59 45.36 -9.45
CA LEU A 106 30.40 46.09 -9.03
C LEU A 106 30.75 47.32 -8.19
N GLU A 107 31.65 47.19 -7.21
CA GLU A 107 32.06 48.28 -6.32
C GLU A 107 32.86 49.37 -7.05
N ARG A 108 33.82 48.98 -7.91
CA ARG A 108 34.76 49.93 -8.54
C ARG A 108 34.22 50.54 -9.82
N HIS A 109 33.40 49.81 -10.56
CA HIS A 109 32.98 50.19 -11.92
C HIS A 109 31.46 50.22 -12.11
N GLY A 110 30.66 49.88 -11.08
CA GLY A 110 29.20 49.77 -11.20
C GLY A 110 28.76 48.69 -12.20
N LEU A 111 29.67 47.79 -12.57
CA LEU A 111 29.45 46.81 -13.64
C LEU A 111 28.92 45.49 -13.04
N ARG A 112 27.70 45.12 -13.42
CA ARG A 112 27.08 43.86 -13.00
C ARG A 112 27.77 42.67 -13.64
N THR A 113 27.74 41.52 -12.97
CA THR A 113 28.29 40.27 -13.51
C THR A 113 27.19 39.22 -13.71
N ILE A 114 27.15 38.63 -14.90
CA ILE A 114 26.37 37.44 -15.21
C ILE A 114 27.30 36.23 -15.06
N LEU A 115 26.96 35.34 -14.13
CA LEU A 115 27.65 34.08 -13.94
C LEU A 115 26.88 32.97 -14.63
N PHE A 116 27.44 32.45 -15.72
CA PHE A 116 26.93 31.27 -16.40
C PHE A 116 27.55 30.01 -15.78
N ILE A 117 26.71 29.08 -15.34
CA ILE A 117 27.14 27.77 -14.84
C ILE A 117 26.57 26.70 -15.75
N ASP A 118 27.44 26.06 -16.54
CA ASP A 118 27.06 24.92 -17.37
C ASP A 118 27.01 23.65 -16.52
N GLU A 119 26.05 22.76 -16.84
CA GLU A 119 25.80 21.51 -16.11
C GLU A 119 25.61 21.71 -14.60
N VAL A 120 24.83 22.72 -14.18
CA VAL A 120 24.69 23.15 -12.77
C VAL A 120 24.27 22.02 -11.81
N HIS A 121 23.61 20.97 -12.31
CA HIS A 121 23.28 19.76 -11.55
C HIS A 121 24.51 18.98 -11.04
N ARG A 122 25.70 19.21 -11.61
CA ARG A 122 26.94 18.54 -11.18
C ARG A 122 27.53 19.12 -9.90
N PHE A 123 27.11 20.31 -9.50
CA PHE A 123 27.45 20.86 -8.20
C PHE A 123 26.71 20.13 -7.08
N ASN A 124 27.44 19.77 -6.03
CA ASN A 124 26.82 19.25 -4.81
C ASN A 124 26.01 20.35 -4.09
N SER A 125 25.18 19.96 -3.13
CA SER A 125 24.30 20.89 -2.42
C SER A 125 25.05 22.03 -1.72
N SER A 126 26.24 21.79 -1.18
CA SER A 126 27.02 22.83 -0.49
C SER A 126 27.64 23.85 -1.45
N GLN A 127 28.03 23.44 -2.66
CA GLN A 127 28.46 24.34 -3.74
C GLN A 127 27.31 25.23 -4.22
N GLN A 128 26.12 24.64 -4.34
CA GLN A 128 24.90 25.38 -4.71
C GLN A 128 24.49 26.38 -3.63
N ASP A 129 24.55 25.99 -2.35
CA ASP A 129 24.24 26.88 -1.22
C ASP A 129 25.22 28.05 -1.09
N ALA A 130 26.47 27.84 -1.45
CA ALA A 130 27.49 28.90 -1.45
C ALA A 130 27.18 30.05 -2.43
N LEU A 131 26.33 29.83 -3.44
CA LEU A 131 25.89 30.85 -4.39
C LEU A 131 24.78 31.77 -3.83
N LEU A 132 23.95 31.25 -2.91
CA LEU A 132 22.71 31.93 -2.50
C LEU A 132 22.91 33.37 -2.03
N PRO A 133 23.88 33.69 -1.15
CA PRO A 133 24.02 35.05 -0.63
C PRO A 133 24.28 36.09 -1.73
N TRP A 134 25.02 35.69 -2.77
CA TRP A 134 25.48 36.56 -3.86
C TRP A 134 24.42 36.74 -4.95
N VAL A 135 23.53 35.75 -5.08
CA VAL A 135 22.37 35.80 -5.95
C VAL A 135 21.24 36.63 -5.32
N GLU A 136 21.08 36.56 -4.00
CA GLU A 136 20.08 37.32 -3.25
C GLU A 136 20.41 38.81 -3.13
N ASN A 137 21.67 39.14 -2.85
CA ASN A 137 22.10 40.53 -2.70
C ASN A 137 22.37 41.24 -4.05
N GLY A 138 22.23 40.54 -5.17
CA GLY A 138 22.38 41.08 -6.52
C GLY A 138 23.84 41.28 -6.99
N THR A 139 24.83 40.73 -6.28
CA THR A 139 26.24 40.75 -6.72
C THR A 139 26.39 40.00 -8.05
N LEU A 140 25.66 38.88 -8.19
CA LEU A 140 25.66 38.03 -9.37
C LEU A 140 24.26 37.86 -9.93
N THR A 141 24.15 37.91 -11.26
CA THR A 141 22.99 37.35 -11.97
C THR A 141 23.35 35.93 -12.40
N LEU A 142 22.62 34.94 -11.89
CA LEU A 142 22.87 33.54 -12.22
C LEU A 142 22.17 33.13 -13.51
N ILE A 143 22.91 32.51 -14.42
CA ILE A 143 22.36 31.74 -15.54
C ILE A 143 22.84 30.28 -15.41
N GLY A 144 22.00 29.40 -14.89
CA GLY A 144 22.28 27.96 -14.84
C GLY A 144 21.83 27.26 -16.11
N ALA A 145 22.63 26.36 -16.66
CA ALA A 145 22.19 25.42 -17.69
C ALA A 145 22.26 23.99 -17.16
N THR A 146 21.24 23.19 -17.47
CA THR A 146 21.20 21.78 -17.12
C THR A 146 20.47 20.98 -18.19
N THR A 147 20.90 19.74 -18.42
CA THR A 147 20.09 18.74 -19.13
C THR A 147 19.02 18.18 -18.21
N GLU A 148 19.39 17.93 -16.95
CA GLU A 148 18.54 17.34 -15.91
C GLU A 148 17.35 18.21 -15.52
N ASN A 149 16.31 17.58 -14.96
CA ASN A 149 15.17 18.31 -14.39
C ASN A 149 15.62 19.10 -13.15
N PRO A 150 15.55 20.45 -13.18
CA PRO A 150 16.10 21.29 -12.12
C PRO A 150 15.34 21.16 -10.79
N PHE A 151 14.11 20.64 -10.76
CA PHE A 151 13.37 20.43 -9.50
C PHE A 151 13.96 19.32 -8.61
N PHE A 152 14.78 18.42 -9.18
CA PHE A 152 15.39 17.31 -8.46
C PHE A 152 16.87 17.55 -8.15
N GLU A 153 17.62 18.04 -9.13
CA GLU A 153 19.09 18.14 -9.03
C GLU A 153 19.60 19.52 -8.54
N VAL A 154 18.76 20.56 -8.64
CA VAL A 154 19.10 21.89 -8.14
C VAL A 154 18.38 22.13 -6.82
N ASN A 155 19.08 22.67 -5.81
CA ASN A 155 18.51 22.95 -4.52
C ASN A 155 17.30 23.90 -4.66
N LYS A 156 16.21 23.54 -3.97
CA LYS A 156 14.96 24.31 -3.87
C LYS A 156 15.19 25.80 -3.60
N ALA A 157 16.22 26.16 -2.82
CA ALA A 157 16.55 27.55 -2.53
C ALA A 157 17.00 28.34 -3.78
N LEU A 158 17.80 27.74 -4.68
CA LEU A 158 18.20 28.37 -5.95
C LEU A 158 17.04 28.39 -6.94
N VAL A 159 16.27 27.30 -7.00
CA VAL A 159 15.08 27.20 -7.87
C VAL A 159 14.05 28.27 -7.51
N SER A 160 13.78 28.50 -6.23
CA SER A 160 12.79 29.50 -5.79
C SER A 160 13.19 30.96 -6.11
N ARG A 161 14.48 31.20 -6.37
CA ARG A 161 15.07 32.52 -6.65
C ARG A 161 15.41 32.73 -8.13
N SER A 162 15.13 31.74 -8.96
CA SER A 162 15.46 31.72 -10.38
C SER A 162 14.21 31.46 -11.23
N ARG A 163 14.16 32.06 -12.42
CA ARG A 163 13.13 31.76 -13.41
C ARG A 163 13.52 30.51 -14.19
N LEU A 164 12.62 29.55 -14.28
CA LEU A 164 12.83 28.32 -15.04
C LEU A 164 12.32 28.47 -16.47
N PHE A 165 13.17 28.16 -17.45
CA PHE A 165 12.78 28.09 -18.86
C PHE A 165 13.16 26.72 -19.43
N ARG A 166 12.14 26.00 -19.91
CA ARG A 166 12.31 24.73 -20.63
C ARG A 166 12.61 25.02 -22.10
N LEU A 167 13.73 24.51 -22.60
CA LEU A 167 14.01 24.40 -24.03
C LEU A 167 13.57 23.02 -24.50
N GLN A 168 12.87 22.98 -25.63
CA GLN A 168 12.35 21.75 -26.24
C GLN A 168 13.31 21.20 -27.30
N HIS A 169 13.15 19.95 -27.72
CA HIS A 169 13.82 19.45 -28.91
C HIS A 169 13.48 20.35 -30.11
N LEU A 170 14.43 20.49 -31.05
CA LEU A 170 14.16 21.20 -32.30
C LEU A 170 13.29 20.34 -33.22
N GLU A 171 12.33 20.96 -33.88
CA GLU A 171 11.49 20.27 -34.84
C GLU A 171 12.28 19.95 -36.13
N PRO A 172 11.88 18.94 -36.92
CA PRO A 172 12.54 18.61 -38.18
C PRO A 172 12.67 19.80 -39.14
N GLU A 173 11.69 20.72 -39.17
CA GLU A 173 11.79 21.93 -39.99
C GLU A 173 12.84 22.93 -39.47
N ASP A 174 13.05 23.00 -38.15
CA ASP A 174 14.10 23.81 -37.54
C ASP A 174 15.49 23.29 -37.90
N LEU A 175 15.68 21.98 -37.79
CA LEU A 175 16.93 21.31 -38.15
C LEU A 175 17.23 21.43 -39.65
N SER A 176 16.20 21.29 -40.49
CA SER A 176 16.34 21.47 -41.95
C SER A 176 16.78 22.90 -42.29
N ARG A 177 16.21 23.92 -41.62
CA ARG A 177 16.66 25.31 -41.79
C ARG A 177 18.09 25.52 -41.33
N LEU A 178 18.50 24.90 -40.23
CA LEU A 178 19.88 24.98 -39.73
C LEU A 178 20.87 24.34 -40.70
N LEU A 179 20.53 23.19 -41.28
CA LEU A 179 21.32 22.50 -42.29
C LEU A 179 21.54 23.38 -43.52
N GLN A 180 20.46 23.97 -44.05
CA GLN A 180 20.53 24.88 -45.19
C GLN A 180 21.34 26.15 -44.87
N THR A 181 21.20 26.68 -43.66
CA THR A 181 22.02 27.80 -43.18
C THR A 181 23.50 27.44 -43.17
N ALA A 182 23.84 26.24 -42.69
CA ALA A 182 25.22 25.76 -42.66
C ALA A 182 25.83 25.62 -44.06
N LEU A 183 25.04 25.15 -45.04
CA LEU A 183 25.49 24.96 -46.41
C LEU A 183 25.64 26.29 -47.18
N HIS A 184 24.82 27.29 -46.89
CA HIS A 184 24.81 28.56 -47.65
C HIS A 184 25.57 29.72 -46.98
N ASP A 185 25.89 29.64 -45.68
CA ASP A 185 26.66 30.70 -44.99
C ASP A 185 28.11 30.72 -45.48
N LYS A 186 28.48 31.78 -46.22
CA LYS A 186 29.82 31.98 -46.79
C LYS A 186 30.88 32.38 -45.76
N GLU A 187 30.49 32.96 -44.63
CA GLU A 187 31.45 33.46 -43.64
C GLU A 187 31.82 32.37 -42.62
N ARG A 188 30.84 31.56 -42.22
CA ARG A 188 30.95 30.64 -41.07
C ARG A 188 30.68 29.18 -41.43
N GLY A 189 29.88 28.95 -42.47
CA GLY A 189 29.46 27.64 -42.94
C GLY A 189 30.31 27.14 -44.12
N TYR A 190 29.65 26.42 -45.02
CA TYR A 190 30.22 25.84 -46.24
C TYR A 190 29.82 26.57 -47.52
N GLY A 191 29.29 27.80 -47.43
CA GLY A 191 28.82 28.56 -48.60
C GLY A 191 29.91 28.91 -49.63
N ASP A 192 31.18 28.80 -49.25
CA ASP A 192 32.34 28.97 -50.14
C ASP A 192 32.81 27.65 -50.80
N ARG A 193 32.24 26.50 -50.41
CA ARG A 193 32.50 25.18 -51.02
C ARG A 193 31.29 24.76 -51.86
N HIS A 194 31.53 24.06 -52.97
CA HIS A 194 30.45 23.54 -53.81
C HIS A 194 29.96 22.20 -53.27
N VAL A 195 29.11 22.23 -52.24
CA VAL A 195 28.54 21.03 -51.59
C VAL A 195 27.14 20.76 -52.15
N GLU A 196 26.93 19.58 -52.72
CA GLU A 196 25.62 19.09 -53.15
C GLU A 196 25.19 17.92 -52.26
N ILE A 197 24.09 18.10 -51.53
CA ILE A 197 23.50 17.06 -50.68
C ILE A 197 22.20 16.54 -51.30
N SER A 198 22.07 15.23 -51.41
CA SER A 198 20.83 14.60 -51.88
C SER A 198 19.68 14.81 -50.88
N ALA A 199 18.43 14.82 -51.36
CA ALA A 199 17.26 14.98 -50.50
C ALA A 199 17.14 13.87 -49.44
N GLU A 200 17.50 12.64 -49.81
CA GLU A 200 17.52 11.48 -48.92
C GLU A 200 18.59 11.62 -47.83
N ALA A 201 19.80 12.06 -48.18
CA ALA A 201 20.87 12.35 -47.21
C ALA A 201 20.49 13.48 -46.24
N SER A 202 19.90 14.56 -46.75
CA SER A 202 19.41 15.67 -45.91
C SER A 202 18.35 15.20 -44.92
N ALA A 203 17.37 14.41 -45.37
CA ALA A 203 16.33 13.85 -44.51
C ALA A 203 16.93 12.89 -43.48
N HIS A 204 17.90 12.07 -43.87
CA HIS A 204 18.60 11.15 -42.96
C HIS A 204 19.34 11.89 -41.85
N LEU A 205 20.14 12.91 -42.18
CA LEU A 205 20.87 13.72 -41.19
C LEU A 205 19.92 14.41 -40.20
N VAL A 206 18.80 14.95 -40.67
CA VAL A 206 17.78 15.59 -39.81
C VAL A 206 17.11 14.58 -38.90
N ASN A 207 16.71 13.42 -39.44
CA ASN A 207 16.05 12.37 -38.67
C ASN A 207 16.97 11.81 -37.57
N VAL A 208 18.23 11.54 -37.90
CA VAL A 208 19.19 11.00 -36.93
C VAL A 208 19.60 12.02 -35.87
N ALA A 209 19.64 13.31 -36.23
CA ALA A 209 19.92 14.37 -35.25
C ALA A 209 18.86 14.45 -34.13
N GLY A 210 17.63 13.99 -34.36
CA GLY A 210 16.63 13.78 -33.30
C GLY A 210 16.34 15.02 -32.44
N GLY A 211 16.41 16.22 -33.04
CA GLY A 211 16.23 17.50 -32.34
C GLY A 211 17.49 18.15 -31.75
N ASP A 212 18.69 17.57 -31.96
CA ASP A 212 19.99 18.09 -31.52
C ASP A 212 20.75 18.78 -32.67
N ALA A 213 20.80 20.13 -32.64
CA ALA A 213 21.52 20.94 -33.62
C ALA A 213 23.04 20.71 -33.63
N ARG A 214 23.67 20.46 -32.46
CA ARG A 214 25.12 20.24 -32.39
C ARG A 214 25.49 18.95 -33.11
N SER A 215 24.67 17.91 -32.93
CA SER A 215 24.88 16.61 -33.55
C SER A 215 24.68 16.66 -35.05
N LEU A 216 23.65 17.36 -35.52
CA LEU A 216 23.44 17.64 -36.94
C LEU A 216 24.66 18.31 -37.59
N LEU A 217 25.14 19.40 -36.97
CA LEU A 217 26.27 20.17 -37.52
C LEU A 217 27.58 19.39 -37.49
N ASN A 218 27.80 18.56 -36.48
CA ASN A 218 28.98 17.68 -36.42
C ASN A 218 28.93 16.57 -37.49
N ALA A 219 27.75 15.98 -37.72
CA ALA A 219 27.57 14.97 -38.76
C ALA A 219 27.77 15.58 -40.16
N LEU A 220 27.21 16.77 -40.40
CA LEU A 220 27.44 17.53 -41.63
C LEU A 220 28.93 17.86 -41.81
N GLU A 221 29.59 18.38 -40.77
CA GLU A 221 31.03 18.70 -40.82
C GLU A 221 31.85 17.44 -41.15
N LEU A 222 31.55 16.31 -40.52
CA LEU A 222 32.23 15.06 -40.83
C LEU A 222 31.98 14.63 -42.29
N ALA A 223 30.74 14.68 -42.78
CA ALA A 223 30.39 14.33 -44.15
C ALA A 223 31.12 15.20 -45.19
N VAL A 224 31.18 16.51 -44.95
CA VAL A 224 31.81 17.47 -45.88
C VAL A 224 33.34 17.35 -45.84
N GLU A 225 33.94 17.19 -44.66
CA GLU A 225 35.40 17.14 -44.52
C GLU A 225 36.00 15.77 -44.87
N SER A 226 35.23 14.68 -44.76
CA SER A 226 35.70 13.33 -45.11
C SER A 226 35.54 13.00 -46.60
N THR A 227 34.62 13.68 -47.30
CA THR A 227 34.29 13.39 -48.70
C THR A 227 35.24 14.15 -49.64
N PRO A 228 36.00 13.46 -50.51
CA PRO A 228 36.87 14.12 -51.48
C PRO A 228 36.05 14.85 -52.54
N GLU A 229 36.58 15.98 -53.03
CA GLU A 229 36.01 16.71 -54.14
C GLU A 229 36.08 15.87 -55.43
N SER A 230 34.99 15.88 -56.19
CA SER A 230 34.96 15.28 -57.54
C SER A 230 35.90 16.02 -58.49
N HIS A 231 36.14 15.46 -59.68
CA HIS A 231 36.92 16.12 -60.74
C HIS A 231 36.39 17.50 -61.16
N GLN A 232 35.15 17.85 -60.80
CA GLN A 232 34.51 19.15 -61.06
C GLN A 232 34.57 20.10 -59.85
N GLY A 233 35.26 19.73 -58.76
CA GLY A 233 35.33 20.52 -57.52
C GLY A 233 34.06 20.47 -56.65
N VAL A 234 33.16 19.52 -56.93
CA VAL A 234 31.90 19.35 -56.19
C VAL A 234 32.03 18.25 -55.14
N ILE A 235 31.57 18.50 -53.91
CA ILE A 235 31.45 17.53 -52.83
C ILE A 235 30.02 16.98 -52.83
N ASN A 236 29.86 15.73 -53.25
CA ASN A 236 28.55 15.09 -53.33
C ASN A 236 28.29 14.25 -52.07
N ILE A 237 27.24 14.58 -51.32
CA ILE A 237 26.82 13.86 -50.12
C ILE A 237 25.54 13.08 -50.45
N ASP A 238 25.69 11.78 -50.68
CA ASP A 238 24.59 10.83 -50.85
C ASP A 238 24.19 10.19 -49.51
N LEU A 239 23.18 9.31 -49.54
CA LEU A 239 22.67 8.64 -48.34
C LEU A 239 23.75 7.79 -47.65
N GLY A 240 24.60 7.10 -48.42
CA GLY A 240 25.66 6.26 -47.86
C GLY A 240 26.71 7.07 -47.10
N ILE A 241 27.13 8.21 -47.66
CA ILE A 241 28.04 9.14 -46.98
C ILE A 241 27.39 9.71 -45.71
N ALA A 242 26.11 10.06 -45.79
CA ALA A 242 25.37 10.55 -44.61
C ALA A 242 25.33 9.49 -43.50
N GLU A 243 25.06 8.24 -43.83
CA GLU A 243 25.07 7.11 -42.89
C GLU A 243 26.45 6.89 -42.26
N GLU A 244 27.53 6.95 -43.05
CA GLU A 244 28.91 6.81 -42.57
C GLU A 244 29.37 8.01 -41.70
N SER A 245 28.89 9.21 -42.02
CA SER A 245 29.18 10.45 -41.26
C SER A 245 28.53 10.47 -39.88
N ILE A 246 27.62 9.55 -39.63
CA ILE A 246 27.00 9.32 -38.35
C ILE A 246 27.66 8.07 -37.77
N GLN A 247 28.62 8.25 -36.87
CA GLN A 247 28.92 7.17 -35.93
C GLN A 247 27.61 6.84 -35.22
N GLN A 248 27.12 5.60 -35.35
CA GLN A 248 25.96 5.09 -34.60
C GLN A 248 26.07 5.59 -33.17
N ARG A 249 25.34 6.66 -32.87
CA ARG A 249 25.14 7.06 -31.50
C ARG A 249 24.24 5.98 -30.93
N ALA A 250 24.75 5.31 -29.90
CA ALA A 250 23.95 4.66 -28.88
C ALA A 250 22.65 5.43 -28.77
N VAL A 251 21.56 4.75 -29.13
CA VAL A 251 20.23 5.27 -29.33
C VAL A 251 19.99 6.37 -28.30
N LEU A 252 19.63 7.57 -28.74
CA LEU A 252 19.31 8.71 -27.88
C LEU A 252 18.08 8.35 -27.03
N TYR A 253 18.32 7.61 -25.94
CA TYR A 253 17.52 7.71 -24.72
C TYR A 253 17.92 9.04 -24.12
N ASP A 254 17.02 9.99 -24.21
CA ASP A 254 17.06 11.12 -23.31
C ASP A 254 16.83 10.56 -21.91
N LYS A 255 17.90 10.42 -21.11
CA LYS A 255 17.84 9.99 -19.70
C LYS A 255 16.91 10.88 -18.85
N GLN A 256 16.42 12.02 -19.37
CA GLN A 256 15.40 12.87 -18.73
C GLN A 256 14.18 13.22 -19.61
N GLY A 257 13.99 12.56 -20.74
CA GLY A 257 12.86 12.83 -21.62
C GLY A 257 11.57 12.15 -21.14
N ASP A 258 10.42 12.69 -21.53
CA ASP A 258 9.11 12.02 -21.38
C ASP A 258 9.18 10.58 -21.94
N ALA A 259 10.00 10.35 -22.99
CA ALA A 259 10.28 9.03 -23.56
C ALA A 259 10.99 8.02 -22.63
N HIS A 260 11.88 8.46 -21.72
CA HIS A 260 12.49 7.58 -20.71
C HIS A 260 11.43 7.12 -19.71
N PHE A 261 10.62 8.07 -19.20
CA PHE A 261 9.52 7.77 -18.28
C PHE A 261 8.46 6.91 -18.94
N ASP A 262 8.10 7.18 -20.19
CA ASP A 262 7.13 6.40 -20.95
C ASP A 262 7.62 4.97 -21.19
N THR A 263 8.91 4.81 -21.53
CA THR A 263 9.48 3.49 -21.82
C THR A 263 9.67 2.66 -20.54
N ILE A 264 10.16 3.23 -19.43
CA ILE A 264 10.21 2.48 -18.16
C ILE A 264 8.81 2.19 -17.62
N SER A 265 7.86 3.09 -17.85
CA SER A 265 6.46 2.89 -17.49
C SER A 265 5.82 1.79 -18.33
N ALA A 266 6.11 1.73 -19.64
CA ALA A 266 5.69 0.65 -20.52
C ALA A 266 6.32 -0.69 -20.11
N PHE A 267 7.61 -0.69 -19.75
CA PHE A 267 8.31 -1.86 -19.22
C PHE A 267 7.63 -2.39 -17.95
N ILE A 268 7.43 -1.55 -16.93
CA ILE A 268 6.78 -1.97 -15.68
C ILE A 268 5.32 -2.39 -15.90
N LYS A 269 4.58 -1.70 -16.78
CA LYS A 269 3.22 -2.14 -17.17
C LYS A 269 3.23 -3.49 -17.87
N SER A 270 4.25 -3.80 -18.66
CA SER A 270 4.39 -5.10 -19.33
C SER A 270 4.68 -6.21 -18.31
N LEU A 271 5.56 -5.96 -17.33
CA LEU A 271 5.79 -6.87 -16.21
C LEU A 271 4.50 -7.11 -15.40
N ARG A 272 3.78 -6.05 -15.03
CA ARG A 272 2.50 -6.10 -14.31
C ARG A 272 1.44 -6.85 -15.13
N GLY A 273 1.37 -6.59 -16.42
CA GLY A 273 0.47 -7.23 -17.38
C GLY A 273 0.84 -8.69 -17.71
N SER A 274 1.96 -9.19 -17.19
CA SER A 274 2.47 -10.55 -17.45
C SER A 274 2.75 -10.84 -18.93
N ASP A 275 3.18 -9.81 -19.67
CA ASP A 275 3.62 -9.92 -21.07
C ASP A 275 5.15 -9.98 -21.12
N ALA A 276 5.69 -11.19 -21.21
CA ALA A 276 7.12 -11.45 -21.22
C ALA A 276 7.81 -10.90 -22.48
N ASP A 277 7.14 -10.98 -23.63
CA ASP A 277 7.68 -10.51 -24.91
C ASP A 277 7.78 -8.98 -24.92
N ALA A 278 6.71 -8.29 -24.51
CA ALA A 278 6.73 -6.83 -24.37
C ALA A 278 7.76 -6.38 -23.33
N ALA A 279 7.88 -7.09 -22.20
CA ALA A 279 8.89 -6.78 -21.18
C ALA A 279 10.32 -6.85 -21.75
N LEU A 280 10.66 -7.90 -22.50
CA LEU A 280 11.96 -8.01 -23.15
C LEU A 280 12.18 -6.93 -24.20
N PHE A 281 11.16 -6.60 -25.00
CA PHE A 281 11.25 -5.54 -26.00
C PHE A 281 11.57 -4.18 -25.36
N TRP A 282 10.83 -3.77 -24.33
CA TRP A 282 11.07 -2.50 -23.64
C TRP A 282 12.40 -2.50 -22.89
N LEU A 283 12.82 -3.63 -22.33
CA LEU A 283 14.14 -3.81 -21.73
C LEU A 283 15.26 -3.62 -22.76
N ALA A 284 15.17 -4.29 -23.91
CA ALA A 284 16.15 -4.15 -24.98
C ALA A 284 16.23 -2.70 -25.47
N ARG A 285 15.09 -2.03 -25.65
CA ARG A 285 15.04 -0.60 -25.97
C ARG A 285 15.74 0.27 -24.94
N MET A 286 15.58 0.00 -23.65
CA MET A 286 16.29 0.72 -22.58
C MET A 286 17.81 0.51 -22.64
N ILE A 287 18.24 -0.73 -22.88
CA ILE A 287 19.66 -1.09 -22.93
C ILE A 287 20.35 -0.47 -24.15
N GLU A 288 19.78 -0.61 -25.34
CA GLU A 288 20.31 -0.02 -26.58
C GLU A 288 20.46 1.49 -26.47
N ALA A 289 19.57 2.09 -25.69
CA ALA A 289 19.54 3.51 -25.48
C ALA A 289 20.45 3.97 -24.30
N GLY A 290 21.12 3.02 -23.64
CA GLY A 290 22.15 3.32 -22.63
C GLY A 290 21.57 3.71 -21.27
N GLU A 291 20.35 3.28 -20.96
CA GLU A 291 19.73 3.40 -19.64
C GLU A 291 20.61 2.74 -18.57
N ASN A 292 20.67 3.30 -17.37
CA ASN A 292 21.49 2.71 -16.32
C ASN A 292 20.85 1.40 -15.83
N PRO A 293 21.52 0.23 -15.94
CA PRO A 293 20.94 -1.04 -15.51
C PRO A 293 20.56 -1.06 -14.03
N ARG A 294 21.28 -0.32 -13.17
CA ARG A 294 20.92 -0.15 -11.75
C ARG A 294 19.56 0.51 -11.58
N PHE A 295 19.19 1.45 -12.47
CA PHE A 295 17.87 2.06 -12.45
C PHE A 295 16.79 1.04 -12.84
N ILE A 296 17.03 0.22 -13.87
CA ILE A 296 16.11 -0.84 -14.29
C ILE A 296 15.89 -1.85 -13.15
N PHE A 297 16.97 -2.34 -12.51
CA PHE A 297 16.88 -3.23 -11.35
C PHE A 297 16.11 -2.60 -10.19
N ARG A 298 16.32 -1.31 -9.87
CA ARG A 298 15.52 -0.63 -8.84
C ARG A 298 14.03 -0.64 -9.16
N ARG A 299 13.65 -0.42 -10.42
CA ARG A 299 12.24 -0.45 -10.84
C ARG A 299 11.66 -1.86 -10.79
N MET A 300 12.45 -2.89 -11.14
CA MET A 300 12.08 -4.30 -10.97
C MET A 300 11.93 -4.68 -9.49
N LEU A 301 12.79 -4.19 -8.58
CA LEU A 301 12.67 -4.42 -7.14
C LEU A 301 11.38 -3.81 -6.57
N ILE A 302 11.01 -2.61 -7.02
CA ILE A 302 9.73 -1.99 -6.64
C ILE A 302 8.57 -2.85 -7.15
N SER A 303 8.59 -3.26 -8.42
CA SER A 303 7.55 -4.11 -9.01
C SER A 303 7.45 -5.48 -8.32
N ALA A 304 8.58 -6.06 -7.88
CA ALA A 304 8.59 -7.28 -7.09
C ALA A 304 7.83 -7.15 -5.76
N GLY A 305 7.89 -5.98 -5.10
CA GLY A 305 7.14 -5.72 -3.87
C GLY A 305 5.71 -5.20 -4.07
N GLU A 306 5.45 -4.47 -5.15
CA GLU A 306 4.19 -3.79 -5.45
C GLU A 306 3.23 -4.64 -6.30
N ASP A 307 3.73 -5.26 -7.37
CA ASP A 307 2.92 -5.93 -8.39
C ASP A 307 2.91 -7.46 -8.20
N VAL A 308 4.00 -8.03 -7.70
CA VAL A 308 4.10 -9.45 -7.34
C VAL A 308 3.76 -9.65 -5.86
N GLY A 309 4.35 -8.83 -4.98
CA GLY A 309 4.01 -8.80 -3.56
C GLY A 309 4.24 -10.14 -2.88
N LEU A 310 3.23 -10.61 -2.13
CA LEU A 310 3.28 -11.91 -1.47
C LEU A 310 2.63 -13.03 -2.30
N ALA A 311 2.19 -12.78 -3.54
CA ALA A 311 1.83 -13.89 -4.44
C ALA A 311 3.04 -14.79 -4.67
N ASP A 312 4.22 -14.19 -4.82
CA ASP A 312 5.50 -14.89 -4.83
C ASP A 312 6.60 -14.10 -4.07
N PRO A 313 6.82 -14.42 -2.78
CA PRO A 313 7.83 -13.75 -1.97
C PRO A 313 9.28 -13.90 -2.48
N GLN A 314 9.56 -14.87 -3.37
CA GLN A 314 10.89 -15.05 -3.94
C GLN A 314 11.24 -13.99 -4.98
N ALA A 315 10.27 -13.23 -5.50
CA ALA A 315 10.52 -12.22 -6.54
C ALA A 315 11.57 -11.18 -6.14
N VAL A 316 11.51 -10.66 -4.91
CA VAL A 316 12.51 -9.71 -4.41
C VAL A 316 13.90 -10.34 -4.34
N VAL A 317 13.98 -11.61 -3.90
CA VAL A 317 15.24 -12.36 -3.78
C VAL A 317 15.86 -12.60 -5.15
N VAL A 318 15.06 -13.04 -6.12
CA VAL A 318 15.51 -13.31 -7.49
C VAL A 318 16.02 -12.04 -8.15
N VAL A 319 15.27 -10.94 -8.05
CA VAL A 319 15.68 -9.65 -8.64
C VAL A 319 16.96 -9.12 -7.99
N GLU A 320 17.07 -9.20 -6.65
CA GLU A 320 18.28 -8.77 -5.92
C GLU A 320 19.50 -9.63 -6.30
N ALA A 321 19.33 -10.95 -6.41
CA ALA A 321 20.39 -11.86 -6.84
C ALA A 321 20.84 -11.56 -8.27
N CYS A 322 19.90 -11.27 -9.18
CA CYS A 322 20.21 -10.86 -10.55
C CYS A 322 20.93 -9.50 -10.59
N ALA A 323 20.51 -8.53 -9.78
CA ALA A 323 21.18 -7.24 -9.66
C ALA A 323 22.62 -7.40 -9.15
N ALA A 324 22.83 -8.21 -8.11
CA ALA A 324 24.15 -8.50 -7.57
C ALA A 324 25.03 -9.29 -8.56
N ALA A 325 24.45 -10.20 -9.35
CA ALA A 325 25.16 -10.87 -10.43
C ALA A 325 25.59 -9.87 -11.52
N PHE A 326 24.69 -8.96 -11.91
CA PHE A 326 24.99 -7.91 -12.87
C PHE A 326 26.17 -7.03 -12.42
N GLU A 327 26.21 -6.59 -11.17
CA GLU A 327 27.31 -5.78 -10.63
C GLU A 327 28.69 -6.47 -10.72
N ARG A 328 28.73 -7.80 -10.67
CA ARG A 328 29.97 -8.59 -10.77
C ARG A 328 30.38 -8.88 -12.20
N ILE A 329 29.41 -8.99 -13.11
CA ILE A 329 29.62 -9.41 -14.50
C ILE A 329 29.82 -8.20 -15.42
N GLY A 330 28.97 -7.17 -15.30
CA GLY A 330 28.94 -6.04 -16.23
C GLY A 330 28.39 -6.39 -17.61
N LEU A 331 28.33 -5.43 -18.53
CA LEU A 331 27.93 -5.68 -19.93
C LEU A 331 29.12 -6.20 -20.75
N PRO A 332 28.89 -7.05 -21.79
CA PRO A 332 27.59 -7.47 -22.33
C PRO A 332 26.91 -8.67 -21.63
N GLU A 333 27.64 -9.53 -20.91
CA GLU A 333 27.07 -10.75 -20.30
C GLU A 333 26.04 -10.47 -19.20
N GLY A 334 26.03 -9.25 -18.64
CA GLY A 334 25.02 -8.75 -17.70
C GLY A 334 23.61 -8.66 -18.30
N LEU A 335 23.44 -8.81 -19.62
CA LEU A 335 22.12 -8.92 -20.23
C LEU A 335 21.35 -10.16 -19.77
N TYR A 336 22.04 -11.27 -19.46
CA TYR A 336 21.40 -12.49 -18.96
C TYR A 336 20.69 -12.28 -17.62
N PRO A 337 21.34 -11.76 -16.55
CA PRO A 337 20.65 -11.50 -15.29
C PRO A 337 19.55 -10.43 -15.41
N LEU A 338 19.69 -9.44 -16.30
CA LEU A 338 18.62 -8.48 -16.59
C LEU A 338 17.38 -9.16 -17.18
N ALA A 339 17.57 -9.96 -18.22
CA ALA A 339 16.49 -10.69 -18.89
C ALA A 339 15.85 -11.71 -17.93
N GLN A 340 16.65 -12.41 -17.13
CA GLN A 340 16.16 -13.37 -16.14
C GLN A 340 15.25 -12.71 -15.10
N ALA A 341 15.65 -11.55 -14.55
CA ALA A 341 14.81 -10.81 -13.60
C ALA A 341 13.50 -10.34 -14.24
N ALA A 342 13.55 -9.79 -15.46
CA ALA A 342 12.36 -9.32 -16.16
C ALA A 342 11.39 -10.46 -16.47
N LEU A 343 11.88 -11.57 -17.01
CA LEU A 343 11.07 -12.75 -17.32
C LEU A 343 10.47 -13.39 -16.07
N TYR A 344 11.23 -13.46 -14.98
CA TYR A 344 10.71 -13.96 -13.71
C TYR A 344 9.51 -13.12 -13.24
N LEU A 345 9.65 -11.79 -13.22
CA LEU A 345 8.58 -10.89 -12.81
C LEU A 345 7.37 -10.93 -13.74
N ALA A 346 7.58 -11.05 -15.06
CA ALA A 346 6.50 -11.18 -16.02
C ALA A 346 5.71 -12.49 -15.82
N CYS A 347 6.40 -13.60 -15.58
CA CYS A 347 5.77 -14.94 -15.52
C CYS A 347 5.25 -15.36 -14.15
N THR A 348 5.65 -14.70 -13.05
CA THR A 348 5.19 -15.05 -11.70
C THR A 348 3.78 -14.53 -11.42
N GLU A 349 3.12 -15.09 -10.41
CA GLU A 349 1.78 -14.68 -9.98
C GLU A 349 1.78 -13.23 -9.44
N LYS A 350 0.65 -12.53 -9.60
CA LYS A 350 0.54 -11.10 -9.27
C LYS A 350 -0.33 -10.88 -8.04
N SER A 351 0.11 -9.99 -7.15
CA SER A 351 -0.70 -9.45 -6.06
C SER A 351 -0.20 -8.08 -5.63
N ASN A 352 -1.13 -7.16 -5.48
CA ASN A 352 -0.89 -5.82 -4.93
C ASN A 352 -1.33 -5.69 -3.46
N SER A 353 -1.55 -6.81 -2.75
CA SER A 353 -2.08 -6.81 -1.38
C SER A 353 -1.19 -6.03 -0.38
N THR A 354 0.10 -5.91 -0.68
CA THR A 354 1.10 -5.16 0.10
C THR A 354 0.81 -3.66 0.15
N SER A 355 0.02 -3.14 -0.81
CA SER A 355 -0.49 -1.76 -0.80
C SER A 355 -1.34 -1.42 0.41
N GLY A 356 -1.83 -2.42 1.14
CA GLY A 356 -2.46 -2.27 2.45
C GLY A 356 -1.68 -1.43 3.47
N MET A 357 -0.36 -1.34 3.31
CA MET A 357 0.47 -0.43 4.09
C MET A 357 0.09 1.05 3.91
N PHE A 358 -0.31 1.46 2.70
CA PHE A 358 -0.73 2.84 2.44
C PHE A 358 -2.07 3.16 3.12
N GLU A 359 -2.96 2.19 3.20
CA GLU A 359 -4.23 2.33 3.92
C GLU A 359 -4.01 2.43 5.42
N ALA A 360 -3.15 1.60 5.99
CA ALA A 360 -2.74 1.72 7.39
C ALA A 360 -2.09 3.09 7.68
N LEU A 361 -1.23 3.59 6.79
CA LEU A 361 -0.64 4.92 6.90
C LEU A 361 -1.68 6.04 6.83
N ARG A 362 -2.71 5.90 5.99
CA ARG A 362 -3.82 6.84 5.90
C ARG A 362 -4.60 6.87 7.21
N GLN A 363 -4.96 5.70 7.73
CA GLN A 363 -5.71 5.57 8.99
C GLN A 363 -4.96 6.19 10.18
N VAL A 364 -3.63 6.00 10.25
CA VAL A 364 -2.80 6.61 11.30
C VAL A 364 -2.75 8.14 11.21
N ARG A 365 -2.82 8.71 10.00
CA ARG A 365 -2.84 10.18 9.81
C ARG A 365 -4.19 10.78 10.17
N GLU A 366 -5.28 10.06 9.90
CA GLU A 366 -6.65 10.53 10.14
C GLU A 366 -7.09 10.34 11.60
N ALA A 367 -6.67 9.25 12.25
CA ALA A 367 -7.04 8.97 13.63
C ALA A 367 -6.30 9.89 14.62
N GLN A 368 -7.05 10.66 15.41
CA GLN A 368 -6.48 11.40 16.55
C GLN A 368 -6.07 10.40 17.64
N ARG A 369 -4.75 10.32 17.93
CA ARG A 369 -4.11 9.56 19.03
C ARG A 369 -4.82 8.25 19.41
N GLN A 370 -4.40 7.16 18.79
CA GLN A 370 -4.74 5.81 19.26
C GLN A 370 -3.64 5.28 20.18
N GLU A 371 -4.02 4.83 21.37
CA GLU A 371 -3.07 4.21 22.29
C GLU A 371 -2.86 2.73 21.95
N VAL A 372 -1.65 2.23 22.21
CA VAL A 372 -1.35 0.80 22.13
C VAL A 372 -2.17 0.08 23.22
N PRO A 373 -2.86 -1.03 22.90
CA PRO A 373 -3.57 -1.82 23.90
C PRO A 373 -2.66 -2.22 25.08
N PRO A 374 -3.11 -2.12 26.35
CA PRO A 374 -2.27 -2.32 27.54
C PRO A 374 -1.53 -3.67 27.57
N HIS A 375 -2.16 -4.73 27.09
CA HIS A 375 -1.59 -6.08 27.03
C HIS A 375 -0.52 -6.26 25.94
N LEU A 376 -0.34 -5.30 25.04
CA LEU A 376 0.74 -5.30 24.03
C LEU A 376 1.88 -4.32 24.37
N ARG A 377 1.71 -3.50 25.42
CA ARG A 377 2.74 -2.56 25.88
C ARG A 377 3.92 -3.33 26.48
N ASP A 378 5.09 -2.71 26.45
CA ASP A 378 6.30 -3.27 27.02
C ASP A 378 6.16 -3.39 28.55
N ALA A 379 6.22 -4.63 29.05
CA ALA A 379 6.14 -4.93 30.48
C ALA A 379 7.31 -4.35 31.29
N ASN A 380 8.43 -4.02 30.62
CA ASN A 380 9.66 -3.56 31.28
C ASN A 380 9.75 -2.03 31.40
N ARG A 381 8.86 -1.28 30.74
CA ARG A 381 9.05 0.17 30.55
C ARG A 381 8.57 1.00 31.75
N ASP A 382 7.57 0.54 32.50
CA ASP A 382 7.08 1.15 33.73
C ASP A 382 6.50 0.09 34.70
N GLY A 383 7.25 -0.26 35.74
CA GLY A 383 6.94 -1.37 36.64
C GLY A 383 5.60 -1.21 37.38
N ASP A 384 4.83 -2.31 37.47
CA ASP A 384 3.64 -2.63 38.28
C ASP A 384 2.47 -1.62 38.41
N ALA A 385 2.66 -0.32 38.14
CA ALA A 385 1.73 0.77 38.42
C ALA A 385 0.62 0.91 37.35
N PHE A 386 0.91 0.59 36.08
CA PHE A 386 -0.06 0.71 34.97
C PHE A 386 -0.54 -0.64 34.41
N GLY A 387 0.12 -1.74 34.78
CA GLY A 387 -0.24 -3.08 34.32
C GLY A 387 0.08 -3.34 32.84
N ASP A 388 1.03 -2.60 32.29
CA ASP A 388 1.55 -2.78 30.93
C ASP A 388 2.13 -4.19 30.73
N GLY A 389 1.83 -4.80 29.58
CA GLY A 389 2.23 -6.17 29.22
C GLY A 389 1.54 -7.29 30.01
N LYS A 390 0.78 -6.98 31.08
CA LYS A 390 0.01 -7.98 31.82
C LYS A 390 -1.23 -8.39 31.03
N GLY A 391 -1.36 -9.67 30.70
CA GLY A 391 -2.48 -10.21 29.91
C GLY A 391 -2.10 -10.57 28.47
N TYR A 392 -0.87 -10.24 28.03
CA TYR A 392 -0.33 -10.74 26.78
C TYR A 392 -0.36 -12.27 26.74
N ARG A 393 -1.06 -12.84 25.76
CA ARG A 393 -0.97 -14.27 25.49
C ARG A 393 0.12 -14.53 24.47
N TYR A 394 1.16 -15.22 24.92
CA TYR A 394 2.26 -15.61 24.06
C TYR A 394 1.81 -16.72 23.10
N PRO A 395 1.69 -16.47 21.78
CA PRO A 395 1.06 -17.42 20.86
C PRO A 395 1.72 -18.80 20.83
N HIS A 396 3.04 -18.88 21.04
CA HIS A 396 3.75 -20.17 21.04
C HIS A 396 3.37 -21.11 22.18
N ALA A 397 2.72 -20.60 23.23
CA ALA A 397 2.21 -21.41 24.33
C ALA A 397 0.83 -22.07 24.02
N PHE A 398 0.24 -21.77 22.86
CA PHE A 398 -1.07 -22.27 22.42
C PHE A 398 -0.95 -23.23 21.25
N ARG A 399 -2.03 -23.95 20.98
CA ARG A 399 -2.05 -24.96 19.91
C ARG A 399 -1.85 -24.26 18.57
N GLU A 400 -1.11 -24.91 17.68
CA GLU A 400 -0.73 -24.34 16.38
C GLU A 400 0.02 -22.99 16.43
N HIS A 401 0.58 -22.66 17.60
CA HIS A 401 1.23 -21.37 17.87
C HIS A 401 0.33 -20.15 17.57
N TRP A 402 -0.97 -20.27 17.82
CA TRP A 402 -1.92 -19.20 17.56
C TRP A 402 -2.95 -19.06 18.68
N VAL A 403 -3.43 -17.84 18.90
CA VAL A 403 -4.31 -17.50 20.01
C VAL A 403 -5.27 -16.39 19.56
N ALA A 404 -6.57 -16.57 19.79
CA ALA A 404 -7.55 -15.53 19.47
C ALA A 404 -7.44 -14.37 20.47
N GLN A 405 -6.70 -13.33 20.08
CA GLN A 405 -6.46 -12.13 20.86
C GLN A 405 -6.58 -10.91 19.94
N GLN A 406 -7.08 -9.81 20.49
CA GLN A 406 -7.11 -8.54 19.80
C GLN A 406 -5.71 -7.91 19.76
N TYR A 407 -5.26 -7.53 18.55
CA TYR A 407 -3.97 -6.86 18.34
C TYR A 407 -4.12 -5.38 17.94
N LEU A 408 -5.20 -5.03 17.25
CA LEU A 408 -5.54 -3.64 16.92
C LEU A 408 -6.20 -2.92 18.12
N PRO A 409 -6.08 -1.59 18.23
CA PRO A 409 -6.86 -0.80 19.18
C PRO A 409 -8.37 -1.06 19.00
N SER A 410 -9.15 -0.93 20.07
CA SER A 410 -10.61 -1.21 20.03
C SER A 410 -11.35 -0.33 19.03
N ALA A 411 -10.87 0.89 18.77
CA ALA A 411 -11.41 1.78 17.75
C ALA A 411 -11.21 1.29 16.30
N LEU A 412 -10.27 0.35 16.07
CA LEU A 412 -9.99 -0.25 14.76
C LEU A 412 -10.37 -1.74 14.73
N GLN A 413 -11.21 -2.19 15.66
CA GLN A 413 -11.60 -3.59 15.71
C GLN A 413 -12.51 -3.92 14.51
N GLY A 414 -12.14 -4.94 13.75
CA GLY A 414 -12.83 -5.32 12.51
C GLY A 414 -12.21 -4.73 11.24
N GLU A 415 -11.33 -3.74 11.36
CA GLU A 415 -10.58 -3.19 10.23
C GLU A 415 -9.59 -4.20 9.64
N ALA A 416 -9.41 -4.17 8.32
CA ALA A 416 -8.54 -5.08 7.60
C ALA A 416 -7.63 -4.35 6.62
N PHE A 417 -6.37 -4.15 7.03
CA PHE A 417 -5.37 -3.52 6.16
C PHE A 417 -4.77 -4.46 5.12
N TRP A 418 -4.75 -5.77 5.39
CA TRP A 418 -4.21 -6.77 4.47
C TRP A 418 -5.28 -7.75 4.02
N SER A 419 -5.46 -7.82 2.71
CA SER A 419 -6.42 -8.67 2.00
C SER A 419 -5.68 -9.50 0.95
N PRO A 420 -5.25 -10.74 1.29
CA PRO A 420 -4.50 -11.59 0.37
C PRO A 420 -5.36 -11.99 -0.83
N SER A 421 -4.71 -12.05 -1.98
CA SER A 421 -5.28 -12.55 -3.23
C SER A 421 -5.45 -14.08 -3.19
N ARG A 422 -6.00 -14.65 -4.28
CA ARG A 422 -6.11 -16.10 -4.47
C ARG A 422 -4.88 -16.72 -5.12
N GLN A 423 -3.92 -15.90 -5.55
CA GLN A 423 -2.79 -16.36 -6.33
C GLN A 423 -1.64 -16.78 -5.42
N GLY A 424 -0.90 -17.81 -5.84
CA GLY A 424 0.36 -18.23 -5.25
C GLY A 424 0.38 -18.46 -3.76
N TRP A 425 1.42 -17.92 -3.13
CA TRP A 425 1.68 -18.09 -1.71
C TRP A 425 0.60 -17.47 -0.82
N GLU A 426 -0.04 -16.39 -1.28
CA GLU A 426 -1.19 -15.75 -0.63
C GLU A 426 -2.43 -16.65 -0.64
N GLY A 427 -2.75 -17.22 -1.80
CA GLY A 427 -3.93 -18.08 -1.98
C GLY A 427 -3.95 -19.23 -0.97
N GLN A 428 -2.81 -19.91 -0.78
CA GLN A 428 -2.65 -21.02 0.16
C GLN A 428 -2.90 -20.63 1.64
N ARG A 429 -2.80 -19.34 1.99
CA ARG A 429 -2.93 -18.83 3.37
C ARG A 429 -4.19 -18.06 3.62
N ARG A 430 -4.90 -17.66 2.55
CA ARG A 430 -6.09 -16.83 2.61
C ARG A 430 -7.16 -17.43 3.50
N GLU A 431 -7.50 -18.71 3.31
CA GLU A 431 -8.52 -19.41 4.10
C GLU A 431 -8.18 -19.40 5.59
N ARG A 432 -6.99 -19.88 5.97
CA ARG A 432 -6.53 -19.90 7.36
C ARG A 432 -6.50 -18.50 7.99
N MET A 433 -6.16 -17.46 7.23
CA MET A 433 -6.17 -16.08 7.73
C MET A 433 -7.59 -15.59 8.01
N LEU A 434 -8.53 -15.82 7.08
CA LEU A 434 -9.93 -15.48 7.25
C LEU A 434 -10.56 -16.22 8.44
N GLU A 435 -10.26 -17.51 8.59
CA GLU A 435 -10.70 -18.30 9.74
C GLU A 435 -10.22 -17.71 11.07
N ARG A 436 -8.92 -17.36 11.16
CA ARG A 436 -8.34 -16.76 12.36
C ARG A 436 -8.94 -15.39 12.68
N ARG A 437 -9.19 -14.56 11.65
CA ARG A 437 -9.82 -13.25 11.79
C ARG A 437 -11.26 -13.39 12.31
N ALA A 438 -12.04 -14.29 11.71
CA ALA A 438 -13.40 -14.59 12.15
C ALA A 438 -13.42 -15.13 13.59
N ALA A 439 -12.50 -16.01 13.97
CA ALA A 439 -12.40 -16.52 15.33
C ALA A 439 -12.02 -15.44 16.35
N GLN A 440 -11.14 -14.49 16.01
CA GLN A 440 -10.83 -13.33 16.87
C GLN A 440 -12.05 -12.44 17.10
N LEU A 441 -12.83 -12.18 16.04
CA LEU A 441 -14.04 -11.37 16.12
C LEU A 441 -15.17 -12.11 16.86
N ALA A 442 -15.35 -13.40 16.59
CA ALA A 442 -16.32 -14.27 17.26
C ALA A 442 -16.08 -14.29 18.77
N ALA A 443 -14.83 -14.54 19.18
CA ALA A 443 -14.45 -14.45 20.57
C ALA A 443 -14.86 -13.09 21.16
N SER A 444 -14.49 -12.00 20.49
CA SER A 444 -14.80 -10.65 20.99
C SER A 444 -16.29 -10.36 21.11
N ALA A 445 -17.12 -10.91 20.22
CA ALA A 445 -18.57 -10.78 20.27
C ALA A 445 -19.21 -11.66 21.34
N GLU A 446 -18.77 -12.92 21.49
CA GLU A 446 -19.32 -13.82 22.50
C GLU A 446 -18.96 -13.42 23.93
N ALA A 447 -17.83 -12.74 24.12
CA ALA A 447 -17.51 -12.09 25.39
C ALA A 447 -18.45 -10.93 25.76
N VAL A 448 -19.42 -10.58 24.90
CA VAL A 448 -20.47 -9.59 25.15
C VAL A 448 -21.83 -10.24 25.48
N ASP A 449 -22.20 -11.36 24.85
CA ASP A 449 -23.59 -11.87 24.87
C ASP A 449 -23.86 -13.17 25.66
N GLU A 450 -22.96 -14.16 25.69
CA GLU A 450 -23.39 -15.54 26.05
C GLU A 450 -23.51 -15.82 27.55
N HIS A 451 -23.13 -14.86 28.39
CA HIS A 451 -23.10 -15.09 29.81
C HIS A 451 -23.40 -13.77 30.55
N PRO A 452 -24.64 -13.58 31.04
CA PRO A 452 -25.00 -12.44 31.88
C PRO A 452 -24.19 -12.41 33.19
N LEU A 453 -23.77 -13.58 33.67
CA LEU A 453 -22.78 -13.76 34.76
C LEU A 453 -21.39 -13.25 34.42
N LEU A 454 -21.09 -13.12 33.14
CA LEU A 454 -19.78 -12.82 32.60
C LEU A 454 -19.76 -11.44 31.89
N VAL A 455 -20.84 -10.66 31.80
CA VAL A 455 -20.72 -9.32 31.20
C VAL A 455 -21.60 -8.30 31.90
N SER A 456 -20.97 -7.54 32.78
CA SER A 456 -21.06 -6.08 32.84
C SER A 456 -19.81 -5.63 33.63
N SER A 457 -19.08 -4.55 33.29
CA SER A 457 -19.43 -3.13 33.25
C SER A 457 -18.42 -2.32 32.44
N GLY A 458 -18.89 -1.16 31.96
CA GLY A 458 -18.34 0.21 32.02
C GLY A 458 -16.83 0.52 31.90
N PRO A 459 -16.49 1.73 31.40
CA PRO A 459 -15.21 2.04 30.72
C PRO A 459 -13.94 2.16 31.60
N GLU A 460 -13.97 1.84 32.90
CA GLU A 460 -12.95 2.33 33.85
C GLU A 460 -12.18 1.26 34.64
N GLN A 461 -12.12 -0.01 34.20
CA GLN A 461 -11.41 -1.04 34.98
C GLN A 461 -10.37 -1.87 34.18
N PRO A 462 -9.07 -1.50 34.23
CA PRO A 462 -7.97 -2.16 33.52
C PRO A 462 -7.74 -3.63 33.90
N GLN A 463 -8.23 -4.10 35.06
CA GLN A 463 -8.11 -5.50 35.46
C GLN A 463 -9.13 -6.43 34.78
N LEU A 464 -10.25 -5.87 34.32
CA LEU A 464 -11.35 -6.56 33.64
C LEU A 464 -10.99 -6.89 32.19
N GLU A 465 -10.34 -5.95 31.50
CA GLU A 465 -9.85 -6.09 30.13
C GLU A 465 -8.80 -7.22 30.01
N ARG A 466 -7.90 -7.32 31.01
CA ARG A 466 -6.90 -8.39 31.14
C ARG A 466 -7.49 -9.79 31.34
N TRP A 467 -8.69 -9.88 31.91
CA TRP A 467 -9.39 -11.14 32.13
C TRP A 467 -10.23 -11.53 30.90
N LEU A 468 -10.89 -10.56 30.25
CA LEU A 468 -11.64 -10.77 28.99
C LEU A 468 -10.69 -11.32 27.92
N GLN A 469 -9.54 -10.67 27.77
CA GLN A 469 -8.44 -11.12 26.93
C GLN A 469 -7.75 -12.40 27.41
N ARG A 470 -8.16 -13.06 28.51
CA ARG A 470 -7.72 -14.41 28.92
C ARG A 470 -8.77 -15.50 28.73
N GLN A 471 -10.03 -15.14 28.54
CA GLN A 471 -11.06 -16.07 28.06
C GLN A 471 -11.19 -16.11 26.54
N LEU A 472 -11.12 -14.96 25.85
CA LEU A 472 -11.30 -14.82 24.40
C LEU A 472 -10.54 -15.80 23.46
N SER A 473 -9.37 -16.35 23.82
CA SER A 473 -8.63 -17.31 23.01
C SER A 473 -8.89 -18.75 23.33
N VAL A 474 -9.16 -19.03 24.61
CA VAL A 474 -9.63 -20.35 25.02
C VAL A 474 -11.01 -20.53 24.39
N ASP A 475 -11.81 -19.46 24.39
CA ASP A 475 -13.07 -19.39 23.66
C ASP A 475 -12.84 -19.48 22.14
N GLY A 476 -11.89 -18.77 21.53
CA GLY A 476 -11.61 -18.91 20.09
C GLY A 476 -11.35 -20.36 19.62
N GLU A 477 -10.44 -21.10 20.29
CA GLU A 477 -10.18 -22.52 19.96
C GLU A 477 -11.39 -23.41 20.25
N ARG A 478 -12.05 -23.18 21.39
CA ARG A 478 -13.26 -23.89 21.79
C ARG A 478 -14.38 -23.71 20.76
N LEU A 479 -14.60 -22.48 20.30
CA LEU A 479 -15.63 -22.15 19.32
C LEU A 479 -15.37 -22.75 17.96
N GLN A 480 -14.10 -22.84 17.55
CA GLN A 480 -13.72 -23.60 16.36
C GLN A 480 -14.07 -25.09 16.51
N ALA A 481 -13.78 -25.71 17.67
CA ALA A 481 -14.15 -27.10 17.92
C ALA A 481 -15.67 -27.30 17.95
N LEU A 482 -16.41 -26.35 18.50
CA LEU A 482 -17.88 -26.35 18.49
C LEU A 482 -18.44 -26.20 17.07
N ARG A 483 -17.85 -25.33 16.22
CA ARG A 483 -18.21 -25.17 14.80
C ARG A 483 -18.02 -26.48 14.03
N GLN A 484 -16.88 -27.14 14.19
CA GLN A 484 -16.60 -28.42 13.55
C GLN A 484 -17.63 -29.49 13.96
N ARG A 485 -18.03 -29.52 15.24
CA ARG A 485 -19.05 -30.45 15.73
C ARG A 485 -20.46 -30.13 15.23
N LEU A 486 -20.79 -28.84 15.12
CA LEU A 486 -22.08 -28.39 14.57
C LEU A 486 -22.29 -28.93 13.16
N TRP A 487 -21.27 -28.79 12.30
CA TRP A 487 -21.37 -29.17 10.88
C TRP A 487 -20.91 -30.60 10.56
N SER A 488 -20.36 -31.34 11.53
CA SER A 488 -19.97 -32.73 11.28
C SER A 488 -21.16 -33.58 10.82
N ASP A 489 -20.85 -34.57 9.98
CA ASP A 489 -21.81 -35.50 9.36
C ASP A 489 -22.81 -34.86 8.38
N LEU A 490 -22.65 -33.57 8.04
CA LEU A 490 -23.41 -32.90 6.98
C LEU A 490 -22.65 -32.95 5.65
N SER A 491 -23.32 -33.38 4.58
CA SER A 491 -22.78 -33.39 3.22
C SER A 491 -23.32 -32.19 2.43
N TRP A 492 -22.44 -31.26 2.08
CA TRP A 492 -22.80 -30.07 1.32
C TRP A 492 -22.90 -30.33 -0.19
N GLN A 493 -23.89 -29.74 -0.84
CA GLN A 493 -23.94 -29.58 -2.29
C GLN A 493 -23.68 -28.11 -2.67
N ARG A 494 -23.05 -27.87 -3.82
CA ARG A 494 -22.72 -26.49 -4.25
C ARG A 494 -23.96 -25.62 -4.46
N THR A 495 -25.09 -26.25 -4.77
CA THR A 495 -26.40 -25.62 -5.03
C THR A 495 -27.25 -25.42 -3.77
N ASP A 496 -26.82 -25.91 -2.60
CA ASP A 496 -27.58 -25.77 -1.37
C ASP A 496 -27.71 -24.29 -0.98
N ARG A 497 -28.93 -23.87 -0.64
CA ARG A 497 -29.21 -22.56 -0.05
C ARG A 497 -29.25 -22.73 1.46
N VAL A 498 -28.39 -21.98 2.13
CA VAL A 498 -28.17 -22.14 3.56
C VAL A 498 -28.68 -20.93 4.32
N LEU A 499 -29.53 -21.14 5.32
CA LEU A 499 -29.94 -20.13 6.28
C LEU A 499 -29.18 -20.30 7.59
N ILE A 500 -28.42 -19.27 7.98
CA ILE A 500 -27.73 -19.19 9.27
C ILE A 500 -28.54 -18.37 10.25
N LEU A 501 -28.95 -18.99 11.35
CA LEU A 501 -29.67 -18.37 12.46
C LEU A 501 -28.68 -17.88 13.53
N GLY A 502 -29.03 -16.80 14.22
CA GLY A 502 -28.19 -16.22 15.26
C GLY A 502 -26.89 -15.64 14.68
N GLY A 503 -27.00 -14.89 13.59
CA GLY A 503 -25.88 -14.27 12.86
C GLY A 503 -25.16 -13.18 13.67
N ARG A 504 -24.42 -13.58 14.70
CA ARG A 504 -23.62 -12.67 15.54
C ARG A 504 -22.15 -12.61 15.12
N SER A 505 -21.72 -13.64 14.39
CA SER A 505 -20.37 -13.83 13.90
C SER A 505 -20.39 -14.66 12.62
N LEU A 506 -19.46 -14.38 11.70
CA LEU A 506 -19.24 -15.19 10.51
C LEU A 506 -18.70 -16.59 10.83
N LEU A 507 -18.24 -16.84 12.07
CA LEU A 507 -17.63 -18.12 12.44
C LEU A 507 -18.50 -19.32 12.05
N TRP A 508 -19.80 -19.28 12.38
CA TRP A 508 -20.75 -20.37 12.09
C TRP A 508 -21.05 -20.52 10.60
N SER A 509 -20.83 -19.46 9.83
CA SER A 509 -21.08 -19.38 8.40
C SER A 509 -19.89 -19.80 7.55
N LEU A 510 -18.69 -19.99 8.12
CA LEU A 510 -17.47 -20.24 7.33
C LEU A 510 -17.52 -21.55 6.50
N ASP A 511 -17.96 -22.65 7.10
CA ASP A 511 -18.10 -23.94 6.40
C ASP A 511 -19.09 -23.87 5.22
N PRO A 512 -20.34 -23.37 5.39
CA PRO A 512 -21.25 -23.22 4.25
C PRO A 512 -20.75 -22.20 3.21
N LEU A 513 -20.14 -21.09 3.62
CA LEU A 513 -19.64 -20.07 2.69
C LEU A 513 -18.56 -20.62 1.74
N GLY A 514 -17.77 -21.60 2.20
CA GLY A 514 -16.83 -22.33 1.34
C GLY A 514 -17.48 -23.43 0.49
N ALA A 515 -18.57 -24.04 0.97
CA ALA A 515 -19.16 -25.22 0.35
C ALA A 515 -20.26 -24.91 -0.68
N VAL A 516 -21.03 -23.83 -0.50
CA VAL A 516 -22.27 -23.55 -1.24
C VAL A 516 -22.17 -22.39 -2.24
N ALA A 517 -21.21 -22.49 -3.16
CA ALA A 517 -20.87 -21.41 -4.09
C ALA A 517 -21.99 -21.00 -5.07
N GLU A 518 -22.98 -21.85 -5.35
CA GLU A 518 -24.04 -21.61 -6.34
C GLU A 518 -25.41 -21.35 -5.69
N GLY A 519 -25.74 -22.03 -4.59
CA GLY A 519 -27.00 -21.84 -3.87
C GLY A 519 -27.01 -20.54 -3.05
N GLY A 520 -25.88 -20.20 -2.44
CA GLY A 520 -25.72 -18.98 -1.67
C GLY A 520 -26.12 -19.13 -0.20
N LEU A 521 -25.66 -18.16 0.59
CA LEU A 521 -25.75 -18.15 2.04
C LEU A 521 -26.60 -16.95 2.48
N THR A 522 -27.55 -17.17 3.37
CA THR A 522 -28.34 -16.12 4.02
C THR A 522 -28.08 -16.15 5.51
N ILE A 523 -27.79 -15.00 6.11
CA ILE A 523 -27.52 -14.85 7.55
C ILE A 523 -28.63 -13.98 8.16
N LEU A 524 -29.33 -14.54 9.14
CA LEU A 524 -30.34 -13.83 9.92
C LEU A 524 -29.70 -13.25 11.18
N CYS A 525 -29.57 -11.92 11.23
CA CYS A 525 -28.99 -11.22 12.37
C CYS A 525 -29.97 -11.17 13.56
N ALA A 526 -29.43 -11.10 14.79
CA ALA A 526 -30.25 -10.95 15.98
C ALA A 526 -30.46 -9.47 16.38
N SER A 527 -29.57 -8.57 15.94
CA SER A 527 -29.71 -7.12 16.16
C SER A 527 -29.12 -6.25 15.04
N SER A 528 -29.54 -4.98 14.98
CA SER A 528 -29.03 -3.98 14.04
C SER A 528 -27.53 -3.67 14.23
N THR A 529 -27.03 -3.76 15.46
CA THR A 529 -25.61 -3.57 15.77
C THR A 529 -24.75 -4.71 15.19
N GLU A 530 -25.24 -5.94 15.24
CA GLU A 530 -24.56 -7.11 14.67
C GLU A 530 -24.58 -7.08 13.14
N GLN A 531 -25.70 -6.66 12.56
CA GLN A 531 -25.84 -6.45 11.13
C GLN A 531 -24.73 -5.53 10.59
N LEU A 532 -24.58 -4.32 11.15
CA LEU A 532 -23.55 -3.37 10.72
C LEU A 532 -22.13 -3.96 10.84
N ARG A 533 -21.87 -4.73 11.89
CA ARG A 533 -20.58 -5.40 12.12
C ARG A 533 -20.31 -6.50 11.10
N LEU A 534 -21.33 -7.28 10.72
CA LEU A 534 -21.21 -8.32 9.73
C LEU A 534 -21.06 -7.74 8.32
N GLU A 535 -21.83 -6.71 7.98
CA GLU A 535 -21.75 -6.01 6.69
C GLU A 535 -20.33 -5.50 6.41
N ALA A 536 -19.67 -4.89 7.39
CA ALA A 536 -18.27 -4.46 7.26
C ALA A 536 -17.30 -5.62 6.96
N GLN A 537 -17.56 -6.81 7.51
CA GLN A 537 -16.73 -8.00 7.24
C GLN A 537 -17.03 -8.61 5.87
N LEU A 538 -18.28 -8.56 5.41
CA LEU A 538 -18.67 -9.08 4.10
C LEU A 538 -17.99 -8.32 2.95
N GLN A 539 -17.67 -7.03 3.13
CA GLN A 539 -16.91 -6.26 2.14
C GLN A 539 -15.53 -6.85 1.84
N LEU A 540 -14.98 -7.68 2.73
CA LEU A 540 -13.70 -8.38 2.55
C LEU A 540 -13.85 -9.68 1.75
N LEU A 541 -15.09 -10.13 1.52
CA LEU A 541 -15.39 -11.30 0.72
C LEU A 541 -15.65 -10.91 -0.74
N ASP A 542 -15.44 -11.88 -1.63
CA ASP A 542 -15.69 -11.73 -3.06
C ASP A 542 -17.17 -11.37 -3.28
N PRO A 543 -17.50 -10.27 -4.01
CA PRO A 543 -18.88 -9.86 -4.27
C PRO A 543 -19.77 -10.99 -4.82
N LEU A 544 -19.20 -11.93 -5.56
CA LEU A 544 -19.97 -13.06 -6.12
C LEU A 544 -20.41 -14.08 -5.06
N ASN A 545 -19.72 -14.13 -3.92
CA ASN A 545 -19.97 -15.09 -2.83
C ASN A 545 -20.35 -14.39 -1.52
N GLN A 546 -20.80 -13.14 -1.58
CA GLN A 546 -21.25 -12.42 -0.38
C GLN A 546 -22.58 -12.99 0.12
N PRO A 547 -22.68 -13.39 1.39
CA PRO A 547 -23.93 -13.78 2.01
C PRO A 547 -24.96 -12.63 1.98
N VAL A 548 -26.24 -13.00 1.85
CA VAL A 548 -27.35 -12.07 2.05
C VAL A 548 -27.58 -11.92 3.55
N ILE A 549 -27.62 -10.68 4.06
CA ILE A 549 -27.96 -10.41 5.46
C ILE A 549 -29.44 -10.02 5.55
N LEU A 550 -30.14 -10.62 6.52
CA LEU A 550 -31.50 -10.26 6.88
C LEU A 550 -31.52 -9.66 8.29
N ALA A 551 -32.18 -8.51 8.43
CA ALA A 551 -32.23 -7.78 9.70
C ALA A 551 -33.20 -8.41 10.71
N ASP A 552 -34.29 -9.02 10.22
CA ASP A 552 -35.29 -9.67 11.04
C ASP A 552 -35.95 -10.87 10.32
N ALA A 553 -36.67 -11.69 11.08
CA ALA A 553 -37.34 -12.88 10.54
C ALA A 553 -38.53 -12.55 9.63
N ALA A 554 -39.05 -11.33 9.63
CA ALA A 554 -40.10 -10.92 8.70
C ALA A 554 -39.53 -10.68 7.29
N GLU A 555 -38.23 -10.37 7.16
CA GLU A 555 -37.58 -10.25 5.86
C GLU A 555 -37.50 -11.58 5.10
N LEU A 556 -37.56 -12.73 5.80
CA LEU A 556 -37.70 -14.05 5.16
C LEU A 556 -38.95 -14.12 4.27
N GLU A 557 -40.01 -13.41 4.62
CA GLU A 557 -41.26 -13.36 3.84
C GLU A 557 -41.12 -12.50 2.58
N ARG A 558 -40.14 -11.59 2.53
CA ARG A 558 -39.86 -10.73 1.36
C ARG A 558 -39.07 -11.44 0.27
N LEU A 559 -38.45 -12.57 0.58
CA LEU A 559 -37.76 -13.42 -0.40
C LEU A 559 -38.79 -14.02 -1.38
N SER A 560 -38.39 -14.24 -2.64
CA SER A 560 -39.26 -14.86 -3.64
C SER A 560 -39.75 -16.22 -3.17
N LEU A 561 -40.98 -16.62 -3.53
CA LEU A 561 -41.58 -17.87 -3.05
C LEU A 561 -40.78 -19.12 -3.47
N ASP A 562 -40.05 -19.02 -4.59
CA ASP A 562 -39.16 -20.08 -5.09
C ASP A 562 -37.79 -20.12 -4.36
N TYR A 563 -37.54 -19.17 -3.47
CA TYR A 563 -36.33 -19.12 -2.64
C TYR A 563 -36.55 -19.85 -1.32
N GLN A 564 -36.33 -21.17 -1.36
CA GLN A 564 -36.38 -22.07 -0.20
C GLN A 564 -34.97 -22.52 0.20
N PHE A 565 -34.80 -22.88 1.47
CA PHE A 565 -33.53 -23.32 2.06
C PHE A 565 -33.46 -24.85 2.21
N GLU A 566 -32.37 -25.46 1.74
CA GLU A 566 -32.06 -26.88 1.91
C GLU A 566 -31.37 -27.16 3.25
N VAL A 567 -30.65 -26.19 3.80
CA VAL A 567 -29.99 -26.30 5.10
C VAL A 567 -30.32 -25.09 5.96
N VAL A 568 -30.79 -25.34 7.17
CA VAL A 568 -30.96 -24.33 8.21
C VAL A 568 -30.03 -24.69 9.36
N GLY A 569 -29.23 -23.74 9.83
CA GLY A 569 -28.43 -24.02 11.01
C GLY A 569 -27.86 -22.80 11.70
N GLY A 570 -27.18 -23.02 12.80
CA GLY A 570 -26.62 -21.93 13.58
C GLY A 570 -26.48 -22.26 15.05
N ARG A 571 -26.10 -21.25 15.82
CA ARG A 571 -25.97 -21.35 17.26
C ARG A 571 -26.99 -20.42 17.90
N LEU A 572 -27.79 -20.96 18.82
CA LEU A 572 -28.79 -20.19 19.55
C LEU A 572 -28.35 -20.03 21.01
N ASN A 573 -28.57 -18.85 21.58
CA ASN A 573 -28.34 -18.57 23.00
C ASN A 573 -29.66 -18.59 23.80
N GLN A 574 -29.57 -18.27 25.08
CA GLN A 574 -30.73 -18.24 25.98
C GLN A 574 -31.77 -17.18 25.59
N GLU A 575 -31.38 -16.06 24.98
CA GLU A 575 -32.30 -14.99 24.56
C GLU A 575 -33.09 -15.42 23.34
N ASP A 576 -32.45 -16.07 22.37
CA ASP A 576 -33.11 -16.64 21.20
C ASP A 576 -34.19 -17.65 21.60
N LEU A 577 -33.94 -18.44 22.66
CA LEU A 577 -34.90 -19.41 23.20
C LEU A 577 -36.04 -18.78 24.02
N LYS A 578 -35.87 -17.55 24.51
CA LYS A 578 -36.86 -16.82 25.32
C LYS A 578 -37.67 -15.81 24.49
N ALA A 579 -37.42 -15.72 23.19
CA ALA A 579 -38.12 -14.82 22.29
C ALA A 579 -39.64 -15.08 22.35
N PRO A 580 -40.48 -14.04 22.55
CA PRO A 580 -41.92 -14.20 22.76
C PRO A 580 -42.65 -14.73 21.51
N ASP A 581 -42.04 -14.64 20.33
CA ASP A 581 -42.56 -15.02 19.03
C ASP A 581 -41.91 -16.29 18.45
N LEU A 582 -41.26 -17.11 19.29
CA LEU A 582 -40.52 -18.30 18.88
C LEU A 582 -41.34 -19.27 17.99
N GLU A 583 -42.63 -19.46 18.27
CA GLU A 583 -43.51 -20.32 17.46
C GLU A 583 -43.71 -19.74 16.04
N THR A 584 -44.02 -18.45 15.94
CA THR A 584 -44.18 -17.75 14.67
C THR A 584 -42.88 -17.72 13.89
N PHE A 585 -41.76 -17.54 14.57
CA PHE A 585 -40.41 -17.55 14.00
C PHE A 585 -40.12 -18.89 13.31
N TRP A 586 -40.31 -20.01 14.01
CA TRP A 586 -40.04 -21.32 13.42
C TRP A 586 -41.04 -21.71 12.34
N ALA A 587 -42.30 -21.26 12.43
CA ALA A 587 -43.25 -21.42 11.33
C ALA A 587 -42.77 -20.72 10.05
N ARG A 588 -42.25 -19.49 10.17
CA ARG A 588 -41.65 -18.75 9.04
C ARG A 588 -40.45 -19.47 8.44
N VAL A 589 -39.49 -19.85 9.28
CA VAL A 589 -38.28 -20.58 8.85
C VAL A 589 -38.65 -21.89 8.14
N SER A 590 -39.59 -22.65 8.69
CA SER A 590 -40.04 -23.92 8.12
C SER A 590 -40.77 -23.74 6.80
N SER A 591 -41.63 -22.71 6.69
CA SER A 591 -42.32 -22.39 5.42
C SER A 591 -41.38 -21.99 4.28
N ARG A 592 -40.16 -21.55 4.63
CA ARG A 592 -39.10 -21.17 3.69
C ARG A 592 -38.04 -22.26 3.54
N SER A 593 -38.29 -23.47 4.01
CA SER A 593 -37.39 -24.61 3.87
C SER A 593 -37.96 -25.62 2.88
N THR A 594 -37.09 -26.31 2.14
CA THR A 594 -37.50 -27.37 1.18
C THR A 594 -37.95 -28.64 1.91
N SER A 595 -38.79 -29.47 1.27
CA SER A 595 -39.08 -30.80 1.81
C SER A 595 -37.79 -31.63 1.83
N GLY A 596 -37.49 -32.23 2.99
CA GLY A 596 -36.23 -32.92 3.24
C GLY A 596 -35.07 -32.04 3.69
N ALA A 597 -35.30 -30.72 3.89
CA ALA A 597 -34.28 -29.79 4.41
C ALA A 597 -33.66 -30.29 5.71
N GLN A 598 -32.38 -29.97 5.92
CA GLN A 598 -31.61 -30.41 7.08
C GLN A 598 -31.46 -29.27 8.10
N LEU A 599 -31.74 -29.55 9.36
CA LEU A 599 -31.57 -28.61 10.47
C LEU A 599 -30.33 -28.97 11.31
N ARG A 600 -29.52 -27.97 11.66
CA ARG A 600 -28.34 -28.09 12.54
C ARG A 600 -28.29 -26.95 13.54
N LEU A 601 -28.66 -27.20 14.79
CA LEU A 601 -28.60 -26.19 15.85
C LEU A 601 -27.63 -26.60 16.96
N LEU A 602 -26.84 -25.64 17.43
CA LEU A 602 -26.00 -25.77 18.61
C LEU A 602 -26.56 -24.94 19.76
N LEU A 603 -26.74 -25.59 20.92
CA LEU A 603 -27.09 -24.95 22.18
C LEU A 603 -25.99 -25.23 23.22
N SER A 604 -25.68 -24.24 24.04
CA SER A 604 -24.70 -24.34 25.12
C SER A 604 -25.36 -23.99 26.46
N GLU A 605 -25.38 -24.93 27.40
CA GLU A 605 -26.09 -24.80 28.68
C GLU A 605 -25.12 -24.87 29.86
N PRO A 606 -25.01 -23.82 30.68
CA PRO A 606 -24.30 -23.89 31.95
C PRO A 606 -25.01 -24.83 32.92
N GLN A 607 -24.24 -25.74 33.53
CA GLN A 607 -24.74 -26.70 34.51
C GLN A 607 -24.56 -26.23 35.96
N LEU A 608 -23.67 -25.27 36.19
CA LEU A 608 -23.31 -24.79 37.51
C LEU A 608 -23.21 -23.27 37.52
N GLY A 609 -23.78 -22.63 38.55
CA GLY A 609 -23.56 -21.22 38.80
C GLY A 609 -22.36 -20.98 39.73
N PRO A 610 -22.10 -19.73 40.11
CA PRO A 610 -21.06 -19.36 41.07
C PRO A 610 -21.10 -20.15 42.40
N ALA A 611 -22.27 -20.31 43.01
CA ALA A 611 -22.47 -21.05 44.25
C ALA A 611 -22.33 -22.56 44.02
N GLY A 612 -22.93 -23.11 42.96
CA GLY A 612 -22.82 -24.52 42.60
C GLY A 612 -21.38 -24.95 42.32
N GLY A 613 -20.63 -24.16 41.55
CA GLY A 613 -19.21 -24.42 41.28
C GLY A 613 -18.34 -24.31 42.53
N LEU A 614 -18.67 -23.41 43.46
CA LEU A 614 -17.98 -23.29 44.74
C LEU A 614 -18.25 -24.49 45.65
N LEU A 615 -19.49 -24.96 45.71
CA LEU A 615 -19.84 -26.18 46.45
C LEU A 615 -19.08 -27.39 45.91
N GLU A 616 -19.00 -27.56 44.59
CA GLU A 616 -18.27 -28.67 43.99
C GLU A 616 -16.77 -28.61 44.30
N LEU A 617 -16.18 -27.41 44.25
CA LEU A 617 -14.78 -27.19 44.64
C LEU A 617 -14.54 -27.56 46.11
N LEU A 618 -15.42 -27.11 47.02
CA LEU A 618 -15.31 -27.40 48.46
C LEU A 618 -15.48 -28.89 48.78
N VAL A 619 -16.37 -29.58 48.07
CA VAL A 619 -16.59 -31.04 48.20
C VAL A 619 -15.36 -31.82 47.71
N LYS A 620 -14.77 -31.43 46.57
CA LYS A 620 -13.55 -32.06 46.02
C LYS A 620 -12.34 -31.93 46.96
N GLU A 621 -12.23 -30.84 47.72
CA GLU A 621 -11.10 -30.61 48.63
C GLU A 621 -11.16 -31.36 49.96
N ARG A 622 -12.18 -32.21 50.20
CA ARG A 622 -12.36 -33.00 51.44
C ARG A 622 -12.23 -32.18 52.74
N LYS A 623 -12.50 -30.86 52.71
CA LYS A 623 -12.55 -30.04 53.92
C LYS A 623 -13.91 -30.22 54.61
N ALA A 624 -13.88 -30.91 55.74
CA ALA A 624 -15.01 -31.26 56.59
C ALA A 624 -15.63 -30.06 57.33
N SER A 625 -16.24 -29.14 56.58
CA SER A 625 -17.27 -28.23 57.11
C SER A 625 -18.47 -28.35 56.19
N LYS A 626 -19.61 -28.81 56.72
CA LYS A 626 -20.88 -28.85 55.94
C LYS A 626 -21.05 -27.50 55.25
N PRO A 627 -21.24 -27.45 53.92
CA PRO A 627 -21.52 -26.19 53.25
C PRO A 627 -22.72 -25.55 53.93
N SER A 628 -22.65 -24.24 54.19
CA SER A 628 -23.72 -23.53 54.88
C SER A 628 -25.04 -23.70 54.14
N SER A 629 -26.14 -23.79 54.88
CA SER A 629 -27.48 -23.95 54.32
C SER A 629 -27.78 -22.86 53.28
N SER A 630 -27.29 -21.63 53.49
CA SER A 630 -27.43 -20.50 52.58
C SER A 630 -26.80 -20.76 51.20
N LEU A 631 -25.61 -21.35 51.13
CA LEU A 631 -24.94 -21.67 49.85
C LEU A 631 -25.66 -22.78 49.10
N GLN A 632 -26.23 -23.75 49.81
CA GLN A 632 -27.03 -24.82 49.21
C GLN A 632 -28.34 -24.26 48.65
N THR A 633 -28.99 -23.33 49.34
CA THR A 633 -30.17 -22.62 48.84
C THR A 633 -29.85 -21.81 47.58
N LEU A 634 -28.74 -21.06 47.57
CA LEU A 634 -28.31 -20.31 46.39
C LEU A 634 -28.01 -21.23 45.20
N ALA A 635 -27.30 -22.34 45.41
CA ALA A 635 -27.04 -23.29 44.34
C ALA A 635 -28.31 -23.98 43.81
N ALA A 636 -29.32 -24.19 44.66
CA ALA A 636 -30.63 -24.68 44.23
C ALA A 636 -31.36 -23.66 43.37
N LEU A 637 -31.36 -22.38 43.76
CA LEU A 637 -31.92 -21.28 42.96
C LEU A 637 -31.20 -21.12 41.61
N GLU A 638 -29.87 -21.20 41.62
CA GLU A 638 -29.06 -21.21 40.39
C GLU A 638 -29.47 -22.33 39.45
N SER A 639 -29.72 -23.54 39.97
CA SER A 639 -30.08 -24.69 39.13
C SER A 639 -31.42 -24.49 38.41
N ILE A 640 -32.36 -23.75 39.02
CA ILE A 640 -33.64 -23.39 38.41
C ILE A 640 -33.42 -22.37 37.30
N TRP A 641 -32.64 -21.33 37.58
CA TRP A 641 -32.36 -20.26 36.61
C TRP A 641 -31.50 -20.71 35.41
N LEU A 642 -30.53 -21.60 35.65
CA LEU A 642 -29.64 -22.16 34.63
C LEU A 642 -30.28 -23.30 33.83
N SER A 643 -31.33 -23.92 34.37
CA SER A 643 -32.07 -24.97 33.67
C SER A 643 -32.79 -24.38 32.45
N GLN A 644 -32.23 -24.65 31.28
CA GLN A 644 -32.86 -24.35 29.98
C GLN A 644 -33.67 -25.55 29.44
N ALA A 645 -33.90 -26.58 30.27
CA ALA A 645 -34.53 -27.81 29.82
C ALA A 645 -35.96 -27.60 29.33
N GLU A 646 -36.72 -26.72 29.98
CA GLU A 646 -38.09 -26.39 29.56
C GLU A 646 -38.10 -25.62 28.25
N GLN A 647 -37.26 -24.59 28.10
CA GLN A 647 -37.17 -23.81 26.86
C GLN A 647 -36.66 -24.66 25.69
N ARG A 648 -35.67 -25.54 25.91
CA ARG A 648 -35.21 -26.48 24.90
C ARG A 648 -36.31 -27.46 24.50
N GLN A 649 -37.09 -27.97 25.46
CA GLN A 649 -38.21 -28.86 25.14
C GLN A 649 -39.32 -28.12 24.38
N LEU A 650 -39.60 -26.87 24.74
CA LEU A 650 -40.52 -26.01 24.00
C LEU A 650 -40.04 -25.82 22.55
N LEU A 651 -38.76 -25.50 22.33
CA LEU A 651 -38.16 -25.42 21.00
C LEU A 651 -38.38 -26.70 20.21
N LEU A 652 -38.05 -27.87 20.78
CA LEU A 652 -38.22 -29.17 20.11
C LEU A 652 -39.69 -29.43 19.75
N ASN A 653 -40.61 -29.17 20.68
CA ASN A 653 -42.05 -29.33 20.44
C ASN A 653 -42.54 -28.40 19.32
N HIS A 654 -42.06 -27.16 19.25
CA HIS A 654 -42.43 -26.23 18.17
C HIS A 654 -41.86 -26.66 16.82
N LEU A 655 -40.61 -27.14 16.78
CA LEU A 655 -40.00 -27.70 15.57
C LEU A 655 -40.78 -28.92 15.06
N GLU A 656 -41.16 -29.84 15.96
CA GLU A 656 -41.99 -31.00 15.61
C GLU A 656 -43.36 -30.59 15.06
N ARG A 657 -44.03 -29.58 15.65
CA ARG A 657 -45.28 -29.02 15.12
C ARG A 657 -45.13 -28.41 13.73
N CYS A 658 -43.95 -27.88 13.42
CA CYS A 658 -43.62 -27.33 12.10
C CYS A 658 -43.21 -28.42 11.08
N GLY A 659 -43.25 -29.70 11.46
CA GLY A 659 -42.98 -30.84 10.58
C GLY A 659 -41.53 -31.34 10.60
N TRP A 660 -40.69 -30.87 11.52
CA TRP A 660 -39.33 -31.36 11.65
C TRP A 660 -39.24 -32.65 12.45
N VAL A 661 -38.58 -33.66 11.90
CA VAL A 661 -38.22 -34.89 12.61
C VAL A 661 -36.84 -34.71 13.22
N MET A 662 -36.78 -34.74 14.56
CA MET A 662 -35.60 -34.31 15.32
C MET A 662 -34.83 -35.47 15.96
N ASN A 663 -33.52 -35.32 16.01
CA ASN A 663 -32.59 -36.09 16.83
C ASN A 663 -31.71 -35.14 17.65
N GLN A 664 -31.28 -35.56 18.83
CA GLN A 664 -30.44 -34.75 19.71
C GLN A 664 -29.26 -35.57 20.24
N SER A 665 -28.08 -34.96 20.23
CA SER A 665 -26.90 -35.48 20.91
C SER A 665 -26.32 -34.44 21.87
N SER A 666 -25.68 -34.89 22.95
CA SER A 666 -25.06 -33.98 23.92
C SER A 666 -23.70 -34.45 24.38
N TRP A 667 -22.89 -33.48 24.80
CA TRP A 667 -21.60 -33.72 25.44
C TRP A 667 -21.35 -32.67 26.52
N GLN A 668 -20.42 -32.98 27.43
CA GLN A 668 -20.02 -32.06 28.49
C GLN A 668 -18.64 -31.47 28.20
N GLU A 669 -18.49 -30.21 28.55
CA GLU A 669 -17.22 -29.48 28.58
C GLU A 669 -17.01 -28.92 29.99
N SER A 670 -15.78 -28.98 30.51
CA SER A 670 -15.46 -28.43 31.83
C SER A 670 -14.46 -27.29 31.68
N LEU A 671 -14.91 -26.09 31.99
CA LEU A 671 -14.12 -24.87 32.07
C LEU A 671 -13.55 -24.71 33.49
N LYS A 672 -12.37 -24.08 33.57
CA LYS A 672 -11.71 -23.75 34.84
C LYS A 672 -11.63 -22.24 34.98
N LEU A 673 -12.45 -21.65 35.85
CA LEU A 673 -12.44 -20.21 36.11
C LEU A 673 -11.54 -19.88 37.30
N SER A 674 -10.49 -19.09 37.08
CA SER A 674 -9.64 -18.63 38.19
C SER A 674 -10.41 -17.68 39.11
N ILE A 675 -10.43 -17.96 40.41
CA ILE A 675 -11.13 -17.17 41.43
C ILE A 675 -10.27 -15.96 41.79
N GLU A 676 -10.66 -14.80 41.28
CA GLU A 676 -10.03 -13.49 41.55
C GLU A 676 -11.10 -12.47 41.97
N PRO A 677 -10.74 -11.38 42.69
CA PRO A 677 -11.69 -10.35 43.10
C PRO A 677 -12.54 -9.79 41.95
N SER A 678 -11.97 -9.64 40.76
CA SER A 678 -12.68 -9.19 39.55
C SER A 678 -13.78 -10.15 39.09
N LEU A 679 -13.58 -11.47 39.21
CA LEU A 679 -14.61 -12.47 38.91
C LEU A 679 -15.76 -12.40 39.92
N ILE A 680 -15.44 -12.13 41.19
CA ILE A 680 -16.42 -12.03 42.27
C ILE A 680 -17.28 -10.78 42.10
N GLU A 681 -16.68 -9.61 41.80
CA GLU A 681 -17.41 -8.37 41.50
C GLU A 681 -18.32 -8.48 40.26
N ARG A 682 -17.98 -9.36 39.34
CA ARG A 682 -18.76 -9.58 38.12
C ARG A 682 -20.04 -10.36 38.36
N TRP A 683 -20.01 -11.29 39.31
CA TRP A 683 -21.19 -12.00 39.78
C TRP A 683 -21.97 -11.14 40.78
N LEU A 684 -21.30 -10.60 41.79
CA LEU A 684 -21.96 -10.05 42.98
C LEU A 684 -21.95 -8.52 43.07
N GLY A 685 -21.41 -7.84 42.07
CA GLY A 685 -21.44 -6.38 41.96
C GLY A 685 -22.86 -5.84 41.81
N GLU A 686 -23.02 -4.54 42.02
CA GLU A 686 -24.30 -3.85 41.84
C GLU A 686 -24.75 -3.94 40.36
N ASP A 687 -26.06 -4.14 40.15
CA ASP A 687 -26.69 -4.26 38.83
C ASP A 687 -26.17 -5.39 37.92
N ARG A 688 -25.45 -6.38 38.46
CA ARG A 688 -24.99 -7.53 37.69
C ARG A 688 -26.13 -8.49 37.37
N PRO A 689 -26.20 -9.06 36.16
CA PRO A 689 -27.30 -9.96 35.78
C PRO A 689 -27.45 -11.19 36.69
N TYR A 690 -26.36 -11.73 37.23
CA TYR A 690 -26.41 -12.78 38.24
C TYR A 690 -27.17 -12.35 39.50
N ARG A 691 -26.78 -11.19 40.01
CA ARG A 691 -27.32 -10.62 41.24
C ARG A 691 -28.78 -10.25 41.06
N ARG A 692 -29.12 -9.59 39.94
CA ARG A 692 -30.50 -9.28 39.56
C ARG A 692 -31.36 -10.55 39.43
N ALA A 693 -30.88 -11.58 38.74
CA ALA A 693 -31.62 -12.83 38.60
C ALA A 693 -31.91 -13.49 39.96
N LEU A 694 -30.99 -13.41 40.92
CA LEU A 694 -31.20 -13.91 42.27
C LEU A 694 -32.11 -13.00 43.10
N GLU A 695 -31.97 -11.69 42.99
CA GLU A 695 -32.83 -10.70 43.68
C GLU A 695 -34.29 -10.77 43.17
N GLU A 696 -34.50 -10.99 41.87
CA GLU A 696 -35.81 -11.16 41.24
C GLU A 696 -36.57 -12.41 41.72
N THR A 697 -35.86 -13.47 42.16
CA THR A 697 -36.50 -14.65 42.76
C THR A 697 -37.10 -14.38 44.15
N GLY A 698 -36.71 -13.28 44.80
CA GLY A 698 -37.22 -12.90 46.14
C GLY A 698 -36.74 -13.79 47.30
N GLU A 699 -36.07 -14.92 47.03
CA GLU A 699 -35.60 -15.91 48.02
C GLU A 699 -34.12 -15.77 48.39
N ALA A 700 -33.36 -14.94 47.65
CA ALA A 700 -31.95 -14.68 47.93
C ALA A 700 -31.78 -13.57 48.98
N SER A 701 -31.44 -13.92 50.23
CA SER A 701 -31.11 -12.91 51.25
C SER A 701 -29.75 -12.24 50.98
N ASP A 702 -29.63 -10.94 51.27
CA ASP A 702 -28.34 -10.21 51.21
C ASP A 702 -27.23 -10.89 52.05
N SER A 703 -27.64 -11.58 53.11
CA SER A 703 -26.75 -12.40 53.95
C SER A 703 -26.13 -13.56 53.17
N ALA A 704 -26.91 -14.24 52.31
CA ALA A 704 -26.44 -15.37 51.50
C ALA A 704 -25.48 -14.92 50.38
N LEU A 705 -25.77 -13.79 49.71
CA LEU A 705 -24.88 -13.21 48.70
C LEU A 705 -23.55 -12.72 49.32
N SER A 706 -23.62 -12.11 50.50
CA SER A 706 -22.43 -11.70 51.28
C SER A 706 -21.59 -12.91 51.71
N GLU A 707 -22.25 -14.01 52.09
CA GLU A 707 -21.59 -15.27 52.42
C GLU A 707 -20.89 -15.90 51.21
N LEU A 708 -21.55 -15.95 50.05
CA LEU A 708 -20.95 -16.40 48.79
C LEU A 708 -19.71 -15.58 48.42
N ARG A 709 -19.78 -14.25 48.54
CA ARG A 709 -18.64 -13.35 48.32
C ARG A 709 -17.46 -13.70 49.21
N ARG A 710 -17.72 -13.89 50.51
CA ARG A 710 -16.71 -14.21 51.51
C ARG A 710 -16.03 -15.56 51.24
N GLU A 711 -16.81 -16.59 50.90
CA GLU A 711 -16.26 -17.92 50.63
C GLU A 711 -15.49 -17.97 49.30
N LEU A 712 -15.93 -17.27 48.26
CA LEU A 712 -15.15 -17.12 47.02
C LEU A 712 -13.81 -16.42 47.30
N LEU A 713 -13.79 -15.35 48.10
CA LEU A 713 -12.55 -14.65 48.46
C LEU A 713 -11.55 -15.54 49.22
N LYS A 714 -12.03 -16.48 50.05
CA LYS A 714 -11.18 -17.47 50.74
C LYS A 714 -10.51 -18.46 49.79
N GLN A 715 -11.11 -18.70 48.61
CA GLN A 715 -10.58 -19.61 47.59
C GLN A 715 -9.81 -18.90 46.48
N ARG A 716 -9.37 -17.65 46.72
CA ARG A 716 -8.60 -16.86 45.75
C ARG A 716 -7.37 -17.61 45.24
N GLY A 717 -7.13 -17.53 43.93
CA GLY A 717 -6.03 -18.21 43.24
C GLY A 717 -6.31 -19.67 42.88
N LYS A 718 -7.47 -20.22 43.26
CA LYS A 718 -7.94 -21.55 42.83
C LYS A 718 -8.83 -21.46 41.59
N HIS A 719 -9.19 -22.61 41.03
CA HIS A 719 -10.04 -22.69 39.84
C HIS A 719 -11.40 -23.28 40.20
N LEU A 720 -12.46 -22.51 39.94
CA LEU A 720 -13.83 -22.97 40.03
C LEU A 720 -14.13 -23.91 38.84
N PRO A 721 -14.65 -25.12 39.07
CA PRO A 721 -15.19 -25.94 38.00
C PRO A 721 -16.45 -25.28 37.45
N GLN A 722 -16.50 -25.10 36.14
CA GLN A 722 -17.66 -24.62 35.41
C GLN A 722 -17.99 -25.65 34.33
N SER A 723 -19.07 -26.39 34.52
CA SER A 723 -19.46 -27.44 33.58
C SER A 723 -20.50 -26.87 32.61
N LEU A 724 -20.25 -27.05 31.32
CA LEU A 724 -21.16 -26.74 30.23
C LEU A 724 -21.65 -28.05 29.62
N ARG A 725 -22.92 -28.09 29.26
CA ARG A 725 -23.48 -29.14 28.41
C ARG A 725 -23.83 -28.53 27.08
N HIS A 726 -23.31 -29.11 26.01
CA HIS A 726 -23.66 -28.71 24.67
C HIS A 726 -24.66 -29.70 24.09
N TRP A 727 -25.62 -29.19 23.34
CA TRP A 727 -26.59 -29.97 22.59
C TRP A 727 -26.45 -29.66 21.12
N ARG A 728 -26.27 -30.72 20.31
CA ARG A 728 -26.42 -30.65 18.87
C ARG A 728 -27.79 -31.22 18.52
N ILE A 729 -28.63 -30.37 17.96
CA ILE A 729 -29.98 -30.69 17.52
C ILE A 729 -29.93 -30.85 16.01
N GLU A 730 -30.36 -32.00 15.53
CA GLU A 730 -30.37 -32.38 14.12
C GLU A 730 -31.80 -32.64 13.68
N GLY A 731 -32.23 -32.03 12.59
CA GLY A 731 -33.59 -32.20 12.10
C GLY A 731 -33.65 -32.51 10.62
N ARG A 732 -34.77 -33.12 10.20
CA ARG A 732 -35.15 -33.19 8.80
C ARG A 732 -36.60 -32.79 8.62
N LEU A 733 -36.87 -31.87 7.71
CA LEU A 733 -38.24 -31.43 7.42
C LEU A 733 -38.96 -32.51 6.60
N ALA A 734 -40.14 -32.92 7.05
CA ALA A 734 -40.93 -33.99 6.45
C ALA A 734 -41.48 -33.66 5.05
#